data_AF-A0A1I5KKS7-F1
#
_entry.id   AF-A0A1I5KKS7-F1
#
_cell.length_a   1.000
_cell.length_b   1.000
_cell.length_c   1.000
_cell.angle_alpha   90.00
_cell.angle_beta   90.00
_cell.angle_gamma   90.00
#
_symmetry.space_group_name_H-M   'P 1'
#
loop_
_entity.id
_entity.type
_entity.pdbx_description
1 polymer ?
#
loop_
_entity_poly.entity_id
_entity_poly.type
_entity_poly.pdbx_seq_one_letter_code
_entity_poly.pdbx_strand_id
1 'polypeptide(L)'
;MELSLIRRGDSGAALEKKTVGNALVVHPAEGMTGEAQSLALGVAADPDHDLVVVDLPVDSPITMWESVAKALPRRRRGVRLVIGGRSRETTALAGQWLAERINRPVLAPDGSVIPSAGGALFVHAGRGGGWVRFRPGRPPAWEAKRFPRPAWDSGIAAELTPTSSRGVAEPLPGGLWVRPVGFDAPQRQHRTALISRMPAQHDTMTIVLGCPGCPPLALDDAARLWVQLPEKVRAKARFVQYGPMQVPGEATIGQALADLLGKPVAFYAGVPVGSPQLPTLRTVLHDGRLGWRPFTTELGYEPRSGDETPLPELLSHRPPIHGLDQVSPAVYWYSPDAVVEVVQSGLLVRPPQDGPSSAAIREIGLDAAVHNLTFDAADEGSASRMRLLAEDLLARLDEQTRRMSRVLPAAALLAERARPRVVARALDAIESGHPVPVVAAAPPAAYLPAAPAALGIAAPTEVPGAIAAPAPVAAPAKPEAPAEPPVKVSAAPPAAKPITHLAPADVAPAKPVEPPVAKPAVPVAEKPAGPVSAADKPEPAPKPAKAPAELRFQETPGAESTALLPRRGADKERQWLRKSLGAEYGLMSNTVARILSEHPGFQGVLSTSSSAEVLTDAVAVQLYLSPKGSTIDAGLRRGANGPHVPVARCVVAGLSRLPSHRGPATFAAELPPSAWPLLDQRKVLTEWGFLNALTQPSSTVDGETDVLVWSITGRRTKLLEPSEGGVENRVLFVPGTSFKVLETREPAAGARGAVLLRELTASEIDETGRVANDRASLDELAMNSLRQTVRTWAEAGEDLARTVMDEQAAERFGALPGLA
;
A
#
# COMPACT_ATOMS: atom_id res chain seq x y z
N MET A 1 26.11 51.62 42.03
CA MET A 1 24.93 50.76 41.91
C MET A 1 24.67 50.55 40.43
N GLU A 2 25.22 49.49 39.88
CA GLU A 2 25.05 49.09 38.48
C GLU A 2 23.78 48.28 38.32
N LEU A 3 22.98 48.62 37.31
CA LEU A 3 21.83 47.84 36.83
C LEU A 3 22.33 46.87 35.76
N SER A 4 22.45 45.60 36.15
CA SER A 4 22.88 44.49 35.29
C SER A 4 21.77 44.02 34.35
N LEU A 5 22.08 44.07 33.05
CA LEU A 5 21.37 43.43 31.94
C LEU A 5 21.15 41.93 32.19
N ILE A 6 19.89 41.52 32.36
CA ILE A 6 19.49 40.12 32.26
C ILE A 6 19.30 39.79 30.78
N ARG A 7 20.30 39.11 30.21
CA ARG A 7 20.16 38.36 28.94
C ARG A 7 19.01 37.37 29.10
N ARG A 8 17.92 37.55 28.33
CA ARG A 8 16.96 36.47 28.03
C ARG A 8 17.68 35.43 27.17
N GLY A 9 18.27 34.43 27.84
CA GLY A 9 18.83 33.25 27.20
C GLY A 9 17.73 32.28 26.78
N ASP A 10 17.72 31.97 25.49
CA ASP A 10 17.47 30.66 24.87
C ASP A 10 17.03 29.54 25.83
N SER A 11 15.72 29.42 26.10
CA SER A 11 15.13 28.31 26.84
C SER A 11 14.78 27.16 25.89
N GLY A 12 15.78 26.59 25.22
CA GLY A 12 15.66 25.30 24.56
C GLY A 12 15.79 24.18 25.60
N ALA A 13 14.76 23.35 25.78
CA ALA A 13 14.83 22.20 26.67
C ALA A 13 16.05 21.32 26.32
N ALA A 14 16.86 20.97 27.32
CA ALA A 14 18.07 20.17 27.12
C ALA A 14 17.69 18.74 26.72
N LEU A 15 18.23 18.27 25.59
CA LEU A 15 18.10 16.88 25.15
C LEU A 15 19.35 16.10 25.53
N GLU A 16 19.14 14.89 26.00
CA GLU A 16 20.18 13.90 26.25
C GLU A 16 20.15 12.79 25.22
N LYS A 17 21.25 12.04 25.14
CA LYS A 17 21.35 10.89 24.25
C LYS A 17 21.92 9.70 24.99
N LYS A 18 21.34 8.54 24.75
CA LYS A 18 21.78 7.28 25.36
C LYS A 18 21.69 6.14 24.35
N THR A 19 22.75 5.35 24.23
CA THR A 19 22.71 4.12 23.43
C THR A 19 22.00 3.04 24.23
N VAL A 20 20.95 2.47 23.65
CA VAL A 20 20.14 1.39 24.23
C VAL A 20 19.97 0.32 23.15
N GLY A 21 20.44 -0.90 23.42
CA GLY A 21 20.42 -1.98 22.44
C GLY A 21 21.15 -1.59 21.16
N ASN A 22 20.45 -1.66 20.02
CA ASN A 22 20.98 -1.35 18.70
C ASN A 22 20.75 0.11 18.27
N ALA A 23 20.11 0.94 19.10
CA ALA A 23 19.71 2.30 18.75
C ALA A 23 20.33 3.36 19.67
N LEU A 24 20.54 4.55 19.11
CA LEU A 24 20.74 5.77 19.89
C LEU A 24 19.37 6.38 20.18
N VAL A 25 19.03 6.56 21.45
CA VAL A 25 17.81 7.24 21.84
C VAL A 25 18.14 8.68 22.19
N VAL A 26 17.41 9.62 21.59
CA VAL A 26 17.44 11.05 21.93
C VAL A 26 16.16 11.37 22.69
N HIS A 27 16.29 11.85 23.93
CA HIS A 27 15.18 12.06 24.86
C HIS A 27 15.37 13.36 25.66
N PRO A 28 14.29 13.92 26.26
CA PRO A 28 14.39 15.04 27.19
C PRO A 28 15.29 14.70 28.39
N ALA A 29 15.94 15.71 28.99
CA ALA A 29 16.72 15.53 30.21
C ALA A 29 15.92 14.96 31.40
N GLU A 30 14.58 15.09 31.38
CA GLU A 30 13.68 14.48 32.37
C GLU A 30 13.70 12.94 32.35
N GLY A 31 14.11 12.35 31.23
CA GLY A 31 14.27 10.91 31.06
C GLY A 31 13.66 10.40 29.75
N MET A 32 13.92 9.12 29.50
CA MET A 32 13.40 8.37 28.36
C MET A 32 12.11 7.63 28.74
N THR A 33 11.14 7.61 27.85
CA THR A 33 9.90 6.85 28.01
C THR A 33 10.16 5.34 27.96
N GLY A 34 9.35 4.57 28.69
CA GLY A 34 9.42 3.10 28.66
C GLY A 34 9.16 2.52 27.27
N GLU A 35 8.34 3.20 26.44
CA GLU A 35 8.08 2.83 25.06
C GLU A 35 9.33 2.99 24.18
N ALA A 36 10.00 4.15 24.24
CA ALA A 36 11.23 4.40 23.50
C ALA A 36 12.36 3.45 23.93
N GLN A 37 12.46 3.16 25.24
CA GLN A 37 13.43 2.21 25.76
C GLN A 37 13.15 0.79 25.25
N SER A 38 11.90 0.33 25.32
CA SER A 38 11.50 -1.01 24.84
C SER A 38 11.71 -1.15 23.33
N LEU A 39 11.39 -0.11 22.57
CA LEU A 39 11.63 -0.05 21.13
C LEU A 39 13.13 -0.14 20.79
N ALA A 40 13.97 0.63 21.48
CA ALA A 40 15.41 0.66 21.27
C ALA A 40 16.10 -0.67 21.65
N LEU A 41 15.61 -1.36 22.70
CA LEU A 41 16.08 -2.69 23.07
C LEU A 41 15.66 -3.77 22.08
N GLY A 42 14.44 -3.67 21.54
CA GLY A 42 13.86 -4.70 20.69
C GLY A 42 14.25 -4.63 19.22
N VAL A 43 14.63 -3.45 18.72
CA VAL A 43 14.85 -3.21 17.29
C VAL A 43 16.10 -3.91 16.74
N ALA A 44 15.98 -4.44 15.52
CA ALA A 44 17.09 -5.07 14.80
C ALA A 44 18.21 -4.06 14.48
N ALA A 45 19.44 -4.56 14.42
CA ALA A 45 20.59 -3.76 14.01
C ALA A 45 20.45 -3.29 12.55
N ASP A 46 20.84 -2.04 12.29
CA ASP A 46 20.97 -1.50 10.92
C ASP A 46 22.45 -1.50 10.51
N PRO A 47 22.87 -2.41 9.62
CA PRO A 47 24.26 -2.45 9.16
C PRO A 47 24.59 -1.32 8.19
N ASP A 48 23.64 -0.50 7.74
CA ASP A 48 23.85 0.55 6.74
C ASP A 48 23.67 1.96 7.30
N HIS A 49 22.86 2.11 8.35
CA HIS A 49 22.49 3.40 8.94
C HIS A 49 22.76 3.43 10.44
N ASP A 50 22.91 4.64 11.00
CA ASP A 50 22.83 4.85 12.44
C ASP A 50 21.34 4.87 12.83
N LEU A 51 20.92 3.89 13.64
CA LEU A 51 19.53 3.79 14.09
C LEU A 51 19.28 4.74 15.26
N VAL A 52 18.31 5.64 15.12
CA VAL A 52 18.03 6.71 16.08
C VAL A 52 16.55 6.72 16.44
N VAL A 53 16.23 6.53 17.72
CA VAL A 53 14.88 6.68 18.26
C VAL A 53 14.76 8.09 18.83
N VAL A 54 13.80 8.87 18.35
CA VAL A 54 13.52 10.22 18.84
C VAL A 54 12.30 10.16 19.73
N ASP A 55 12.55 10.27 21.03
CA ASP A 55 11.57 10.20 22.11
C ASP A 55 11.17 11.62 22.51
N LEU A 56 10.48 12.32 21.61
CA LEU A 56 10.05 13.70 21.83
C LEU A 56 8.53 13.77 21.80
N PRO A 57 7.88 14.57 22.67
CA PRO A 57 6.44 14.85 22.59
C PRO A 57 6.01 15.23 21.17
N VAL A 58 4.78 14.87 20.77
CA VAL A 58 4.27 15.08 19.41
C VAL A 58 4.34 16.56 19.01
N ASP A 59 4.08 17.45 19.95
CA ASP A 59 4.03 18.91 19.76
C ASP A 59 5.35 19.63 20.04
N SER A 60 6.48 18.89 20.06
CA SER A 60 7.77 19.49 20.39
C SER A 60 8.17 20.61 19.41
N PRO A 61 8.68 21.75 19.91
CA PRO A 61 9.15 22.85 19.07
C PRO A 61 10.39 22.46 18.26
N ILE A 62 10.66 23.19 17.18
CA ILE A 62 11.78 22.89 16.26
C ILE A 62 13.13 23.09 16.89
N THR A 63 13.26 24.00 17.86
CA THR A 63 14.50 24.18 18.60
C THR A 63 15.02 22.84 19.17
N MET A 64 14.11 21.90 19.48
CA MET A 64 14.48 20.54 19.89
C MET A 64 15.06 19.71 18.74
N TRP A 65 14.62 19.89 17.49
CA TRP A 65 15.20 19.23 16.32
C TRP A 65 16.64 19.66 16.02
N GLU A 66 17.00 20.91 16.33
CA GLU A 66 18.42 21.32 16.30
C GLU A 66 19.26 20.58 17.33
N SER A 67 18.72 20.41 18.53
CA SER A 67 19.35 19.60 19.57
C SER A 67 19.45 18.13 19.16
N VAL A 68 18.43 17.57 18.48
CA VAL A 68 18.50 16.24 17.87
C VAL A 68 19.65 16.18 16.87
N ALA A 69 19.72 17.11 15.90
CA ALA A 69 20.78 17.14 14.89
C ALA A 69 22.18 17.24 15.51
N LYS A 70 22.35 18.01 16.58
CA LYS A 70 23.60 18.12 17.35
C LYS A 70 23.93 16.83 18.11
N ALA A 71 22.92 16.10 18.59
CA ALA A 71 23.08 14.85 19.33
C ALA A 71 23.50 13.67 18.44
N LEU A 72 23.16 13.70 17.15
CA LEU A 72 23.44 12.61 16.21
C LEU A 72 24.93 12.25 16.09
N PRO A 73 25.27 10.97 15.82
CA PRO A 73 26.65 10.55 15.60
C PRO A 73 27.24 11.27 14.38
N ARG A 74 28.43 11.86 14.49
CA ARG A 74 29.15 12.50 13.37
C ARG A 74 29.90 11.46 12.52
N ARG A 75 29.17 10.55 11.88
CA ARG A 75 29.71 9.49 10.99
C ARG A 75 29.26 9.72 9.56
N ARG A 76 29.89 9.04 8.58
CA ARG A 76 29.50 9.13 7.15
C ARG A 76 28.24 8.32 6.79
N ARG A 77 27.83 7.35 7.63
CA ARG A 77 26.66 6.48 7.38
C ARG A 77 25.37 7.28 7.32
N GLY A 78 24.31 6.76 6.71
CA GLY A 78 22.98 7.40 6.78
C GLY A 78 22.39 7.31 8.20
N VAL A 79 21.24 7.93 8.44
CA VAL A 79 20.50 7.84 9.72
C VAL A 79 19.14 7.20 9.47
N ARG A 80 18.73 6.21 10.27
CA ARG A 80 17.34 5.74 10.30
C ARG A 80 16.66 6.29 11.54
N LEU A 81 15.70 7.17 11.30
CA LEU A 81 14.95 7.87 12.32
C LEU A 81 13.69 7.10 12.66
N VAL A 82 13.45 6.85 13.95
CA VAL A 82 12.20 6.26 14.45
C VAL A 82 11.56 7.30 15.36
N ILE A 83 10.45 7.89 14.90
CA ILE A 83 9.71 8.91 15.66
C ILE A 83 8.39 8.30 16.11
N GLY A 84 8.15 8.24 17.42
CA GLY A 84 6.89 7.78 17.98
C GLY A 84 5.76 8.81 17.84
N GLY A 85 4.54 8.35 17.59
CA GLY A 85 3.31 9.13 17.79
C GLY A 85 3.07 10.35 16.87
N ARG A 86 3.95 10.65 15.92
CA ARG A 86 3.80 11.83 15.05
C ARG A 86 3.02 11.54 13.77
N SER A 87 2.38 12.60 13.23
CA SER A 87 1.71 12.53 11.94
C SER A 87 2.72 12.22 10.82
N ARG A 88 2.19 11.67 9.73
CA ARG A 88 2.91 11.38 8.49
C ARG A 88 3.72 12.59 7.99
N GLU A 89 3.11 13.77 8.07
CA GLU A 89 3.66 15.04 7.57
C GLU A 89 4.84 15.53 8.39
N THR A 90 4.70 15.51 9.71
CA THR A 90 5.76 15.94 10.63
C THR A 90 7.02 15.12 10.42
N THR A 91 6.85 13.82 10.14
CA THR A 91 7.99 12.93 9.90
C THR A 91 8.68 13.20 8.57
N ALA A 92 7.93 13.50 7.51
CA ALA A 92 8.50 13.83 6.22
C ALA A 92 9.28 15.17 6.25
N LEU A 93 8.71 16.19 6.90
CA LEU A 93 9.36 17.48 7.13
C LEU A 93 10.64 17.33 7.96
N ALA A 94 10.55 16.64 9.10
CA ALA A 94 11.70 16.40 9.96
C ALA A 94 12.79 15.60 9.26
N GLY A 95 12.42 14.59 8.46
CA GLY A 95 13.36 13.78 7.68
C GLY A 95 14.16 14.59 6.67
N GLN A 96 13.50 15.43 5.87
CA GLN A 96 14.17 16.28 4.88
C GLN A 96 15.04 17.35 5.53
N TRP A 97 14.48 18.08 6.49
CA TRP A 97 15.21 19.12 7.22
C TRP A 97 16.46 18.55 7.88
N LEU A 98 16.34 17.38 8.52
CA LEU A 98 17.48 16.73 9.18
C LEU A 98 18.54 16.29 8.16
N ALA A 99 18.13 15.73 7.02
CA ALA A 99 19.03 15.34 5.95
C ALA A 99 19.84 16.54 5.43
N GLU A 100 19.18 17.66 5.16
CA GLU A 100 19.82 18.93 4.76
C GLU A 100 20.77 19.43 5.84
N ARG A 101 20.31 19.42 7.10
CA ARG A 101 21.06 19.97 8.24
C ARG A 101 22.36 19.23 8.53
N ILE A 102 22.37 17.90 8.40
CA ILE A 102 23.53 17.05 8.66
C ILE A 102 24.29 16.63 7.39
N ASN A 103 23.77 17.04 6.22
CA ASN A 103 24.27 16.67 4.90
C ASN A 103 24.47 15.15 4.70
N ARG A 104 23.52 14.33 5.16
CA ARG A 104 23.56 12.85 5.03
C ARG A 104 22.17 12.31 4.71
N PRO A 105 22.06 11.10 4.11
CA PRO A 105 20.77 10.45 3.90
C PRO A 105 20.07 10.15 5.23
N VAL A 106 18.77 10.46 5.31
CA VAL A 106 17.90 10.13 6.44
C VAL A 106 16.77 9.24 5.95
N LEU A 107 16.53 8.11 6.62
CA LEU A 107 15.35 7.27 6.44
C LEU A 107 14.37 7.59 7.57
N ALA A 108 13.18 8.08 7.24
CA ALA A 108 12.15 8.38 8.24
C ALA A 108 10.81 7.72 7.85
N PRO A 109 9.96 7.39 8.84
CA PRO A 109 8.71 6.68 8.59
C PRO A 109 7.61 7.60 8.06
N ASP A 110 7.08 7.29 6.88
CA ASP A 110 5.89 7.90 6.29
C ASP A 110 4.64 7.10 6.71
N GLY A 111 4.34 7.15 8.00
CA GLY A 111 3.22 6.45 8.64
C GLY A 111 3.56 5.95 10.05
N SER A 112 2.62 5.23 10.66
CA SER A 112 2.82 4.66 12.00
C SER A 112 3.90 3.58 11.95
N VAL A 113 4.89 3.68 12.82
CA VAL A 113 5.89 2.63 13.04
C VAL A 113 5.29 1.58 13.96
N ILE A 114 5.22 0.35 13.48
CA ILE A 114 4.69 -0.80 14.19
C ILE A 114 5.84 -1.77 14.44
N PRO A 115 6.32 -1.92 15.69
CA PRO A 115 7.28 -2.95 16.05
C PRO A 115 6.67 -4.33 15.85
N SER A 116 7.47 -5.28 15.40
CA SER A 116 7.05 -6.67 15.15
C SER A 116 8.07 -7.66 15.72
N ALA A 117 7.72 -8.94 15.67
CA ALA A 117 8.58 -10.02 16.14
C ALA A 117 9.97 -9.99 15.49
N GLY A 118 11.00 -10.30 16.27
CA GLY A 118 12.38 -10.31 15.78
C GLY A 118 13.02 -8.92 15.60
N GLY A 119 12.41 -7.87 16.15
CA GLY A 119 12.95 -6.51 16.08
C GLY A 119 12.71 -5.79 14.77
N ALA A 120 11.86 -6.34 13.91
CA ALA A 120 11.46 -5.69 12.68
C ALA A 120 10.54 -4.48 12.96
N LEU A 121 10.67 -3.45 12.14
CA LEU A 121 9.81 -2.27 12.13
C LEU A 121 9.01 -2.23 10.82
N PHE A 122 7.70 -2.11 10.94
CA PHE A 122 6.78 -2.03 9.82
C PHE A 122 6.10 -0.65 9.80
N VAL A 123 6.20 0.08 8.70
CA VAL A 123 5.61 1.42 8.58
C VAL A 123 4.31 1.35 7.79
N HIS A 124 3.20 1.72 8.41
CA HIS A 124 1.88 1.62 7.77
C HIS A 124 1.01 2.85 8.00
N ALA A 125 0.53 3.44 6.90
CA ALA A 125 -0.45 4.53 6.87
C ALA A 125 -1.31 4.47 5.60
N GLY A 126 -1.67 3.25 5.15
CA GLY A 126 -2.34 3.04 3.86
C GLY A 126 -1.39 3.09 2.66
N ARG A 127 -1.94 3.50 1.50
CA ARG A 127 -1.27 3.45 0.19
C ARG A 127 -0.08 4.42 0.14
N GLY A 128 1.06 3.92 -0.36
CA GLY A 128 2.30 4.69 -0.50
C GLY A 128 3.00 5.08 0.82
N GLY A 129 2.48 4.68 1.99
CA GLY A 129 3.18 4.86 3.27
C GLY A 129 4.30 3.82 3.43
N GLY A 130 5.37 4.17 4.13
CA GLY A 130 6.54 3.30 4.31
C GLY A 130 7.75 4.06 4.82
N TRP A 131 8.92 3.43 4.84
CA TRP A 131 10.19 4.12 4.99
C TRP A 131 10.44 5.00 3.76
N VAL A 132 10.74 6.27 4.01
CA VAL A 132 11.09 7.24 2.96
C VAL A 132 12.51 7.72 3.18
N ARG A 133 13.28 7.74 2.10
CA ARG A 133 14.65 8.22 2.05
C ARG A 133 14.67 9.69 1.65
N PHE A 134 15.22 10.51 2.53
CA PHE A 134 15.50 11.92 2.35
C PHE A 134 16.98 12.12 2.06
N ARG A 135 17.29 13.00 1.11
CA ARG A 135 18.66 13.34 0.72
C ARG A 135 18.76 14.87 0.56
N PRO A 136 19.89 15.48 0.92
CA PRO A 136 20.10 16.91 0.73
C PRO A 136 19.82 17.33 -0.73
N GLY A 137 18.99 18.35 -0.93
CA GLY A 137 18.67 18.91 -2.25
C GLY A 137 17.97 17.95 -3.22
N ARG A 138 17.48 16.79 -2.77
CA ARG A 138 16.79 15.80 -3.60
C ARG A 138 15.41 15.53 -3.03
N PRO A 139 14.42 15.24 -3.89
CA PRO A 139 13.10 14.92 -3.40
C PRO A 139 13.12 13.59 -2.60
N PRO A 140 12.25 13.45 -1.60
CA PRO A 140 12.02 12.21 -0.87
C PRO A 140 11.67 11.06 -1.82
N ALA A 141 12.24 9.88 -1.54
CA ALA A 141 12.00 8.67 -2.30
C ALA A 141 11.49 7.55 -1.39
N TRP A 142 10.38 6.91 -1.75
CA TRP A 142 9.90 5.73 -1.03
C TRP A 142 10.93 4.60 -1.14
N GLU A 143 11.22 3.93 -0.02
CA GLU A 143 12.27 2.93 0.08
C GLU A 143 11.72 1.51 0.30
N ALA A 144 10.89 1.33 1.33
CA ALA A 144 10.44 0.02 1.81
C ALA A 144 9.22 0.14 2.74
N LYS A 145 8.48 -0.93 2.99
CA LYS A 145 7.50 -1.01 4.09
C LYS A 145 8.14 -1.47 5.39
N ARG A 146 9.19 -2.30 5.29
CA ARG A 146 9.75 -3.07 6.41
C ARG A 146 11.22 -2.73 6.64
N PHE A 147 11.65 -2.83 7.88
CA PHE A 147 13.03 -2.76 8.31
C PHE A 147 13.32 -3.88 9.31
N PRO A 148 14.43 -4.64 9.20
CA PRO A 148 15.29 -4.76 8.02
C PRO A 148 14.47 -5.10 6.78
N ARG A 149 14.89 -4.64 5.59
CA ARG A 149 14.12 -4.83 4.35
C ARG A 149 14.26 -6.29 3.89
N PRO A 150 13.18 -7.08 3.86
CA PRO A 150 13.21 -8.41 3.24
C PRO A 150 13.39 -8.32 1.73
N ALA A 151 13.98 -9.35 1.11
CA ALA A 151 14.23 -9.39 -0.34
C ALA A 151 12.93 -9.37 -1.18
N TRP A 152 11.79 -9.67 -0.57
CA TRP A 152 10.47 -9.68 -1.20
C TRP A 152 9.67 -8.38 -1.00
N ASP A 153 10.18 -7.39 -0.24
CA ASP A 153 9.46 -6.15 0.07
C ASP A 153 9.42 -5.19 -1.14
N SER A 154 8.43 -5.43 -2.01
CA SER A 154 8.20 -4.70 -3.26
C SER A 154 6.74 -4.78 -3.72
N GLY A 155 6.31 -3.76 -4.48
CA GLY A 155 5.03 -3.75 -5.21
C GLY A 155 3.83 -4.17 -4.36
N ILE A 156 3.21 -5.29 -4.75
CA ILE A 156 2.01 -5.85 -4.09
C ILE A 156 2.21 -6.19 -2.61
N ALA A 157 3.43 -6.58 -2.21
CA ALA A 157 3.71 -6.90 -0.80
C ALA A 157 3.62 -5.66 0.10
N ALA A 158 3.60 -4.46 -0.48
CA ALA A 158 3.55 -3.19 0.22
C ALA A 158 2.14 -2.55 0.26
N GLU A 159 1.18 -3.04 -0.53
CA GLU A 159 -0.13 -2.42 -0.70
C GLU A 159 -1.29 -3.32 -0.29
N LEU A 160 -2.35 -2.69 0.23
CA LEU A 160 -3.64 -3.34 0.42
C LEU A 160 -4.26 -3.59 -0.96
N THR A 161 -4.42 -4.86 -1.32
CA THR A 161 -4.80 -5.27 -2.68
C THR A 161 -6.08 -6.09 -2.63
N PRO A 162 -7.20 -5.62 -3.21
CA PRO A 162 -8.40 -6.44 -3.34
C PRO A 162 -8.12 -7.69 -4.17
N THR A 163 -8.49 -8.87 -3.67
CA THR A 163 -8.38 -10.14 -4.42
C THR A 163 -9.70 -10.51 -5.08
N SER A 164 -10.83 -10.15 -4.48
CA SER A 164 -12.17 -10.31 -5.04
C SER A 164 -13.14 -9.29 -4.42
N SER A 165 -14.44 -9.41 -4.73
CA SER A 165 -15.49 -8.64 -4.03
C SER A 165 -15.62 -9.04 -2.55
N ARG A 166 -15.08 -10.19 -2.15
CA ARG A 166 -15.17 -10.74 -0.80
C ARG A 166 -13.81 -10.95 -0.12
N GLY A 167 -12.69 -10.80 -0.82
CA GLY A 167 -11.34 -11.00 -0.30
C GLY A 167 -10.41 -9.81 -0.51
N VAL A 168 -9.46 -9.66 0.41
CA VAL A 168 -8.39 -8.65 0.34
C VAL A 168 -7.08 -9.24 0.83
N ALA A 169 -5.99 -8.89 0.15
CA ALA A 169 -4.62 -9.15 0.58
C ALA A 169 -4.06 -7.92 1.30
N GLU A 170 -3.77 -8.07 2.59
CA GLU A 170 -3.29 -7.02 3.47
C GLU A 170 -1.80 -7.20 3.82
N PRO A 171 -0.98 -6.14 3.74
CA PRO A 171 0.41 -6.18 4.20
C PRO A 171 0.57 -6.43 5.71
N LEU A 172 1.36 -7.46 6.05
CA LEU A 172 1.84 -7.75 7.41
C LEU A 172 3.36 -7.56 7.49
N PRO A 173 3.93 -7.32 8.69
CA PRO A 173 5.39 -7.27 8.86
C PRO A 173 6.09 -8.49 8.27
N GLY A 174 5.60 -9.71 8.56
CA GLY A 174 6.16 -10.97 8.06
C GLY A 174 5.65 -11.49 6.71
N GLY A 175 4.84 -10.70 5.98
CA GLY A 175 4.34 -11.10 4.66
C GLY A 175 2.99 -10.46 4.29
N LEU A 176 2.05 -11.29 3.86
CA LEU A 176 0.70 -10.88 3.43
C LEU A 176 -0.37 -11.69 4.16
N TRP A 177 -1.54 -11.07 4.37
CA TRP A 177 -2.72 -11.73 4.91
C TRP A 177 -3.87 -11.64 3.92
N VAL A 178 -4.25 -12.78 3.33
CA VAL A 178 -5.43 -12.90 2.49
C VAL A 178 -6.60 -13.26 3.39
N ARG A 179 -7.57 -12.36 3.48
CA ARG A 179 -8.71 -12.48 4.39
C ARG A 179 -9.99 -11.97 3.74
N PRO A 180 -11.17 -12.33 4.30
CA PRO A 180 -12.42 -11.71 3.89
C PRO A 180 -12.38 -10.17 4.03
N VAL A 181 -13.10 -9.48 3.15
CA VAL A 181 -13.37 -8.04 3.25
C VAL A 181 -14.15 -7.74 4.53
N GLY A 182 -14.04 -6.49 4.99
CA GLY A 182 -14.45 -6.10 6.34
C GLY A 182 -13.23 -5.79 7.21
N PHE A 183 -13.49 -5.26 8.40
CA PHE A 183 -12.45 -5.01 9.40
C PHE A 183 -13.06 -4.86 10.80
N ASP A 184 -13.75 -5.91 11.25
CA ASP A 184 -14.44 -5.96 12.53
C ASP A 184 -13.48 -6.19 13.72
N ALA A 185 -14.04 -6.29 14.93
CA ALA A 185 -13.24 -6.47 16.14
C ALA A 185 -12.42 -7.80 16.14
N PRO A 186 -12.99 -8.97 15.75
CA PRO A 186 -12.23 -10.20 15.59
C PRO A 186 -11.03 -10.06 14.64
N GLN A 187 -11.23 -9.48 13.44
CA GLN A 187 -10.14 -9.30 12.48
C GLN A 187 -9.04 -8.39 13.02
N ARG A 188 -9.39 -7.32 13.74
CA ARG A 188 -8.41 -6.44 14.42
C ARG A 188 -7.59 -7.20 15.46
N GLN A 189 -8.22 -8.07 16.25
CA GLN A 189 -7.52 -8.89 17.24
C GLN A 189 -6.52 -9.85 16.58
N HIS A 190 -6.95 -10.55 15.53
CA HIS A 190 -6.09 -11.45 14.77
C HIS A 190 -4.95 -10.74 14.07
N ARG A 191 -5.19 -9.54 13.52
CA ARG A 191 -4.15 -8.72 12.93
C ARG A 191 -3.06 -8.37 13.95
N THR A 192 -3.45 -7.91 15.13
CA THR A 192 -2.52 -7.58 16.22
C THR A 192 -1.73 -8.81 16.65
N ALA A 193 -2.38 -9.99 16.72
CA ALA A 193 -1.71 -11.24 17.03
C ALA A 193 -0.67 -11.64 15.97
N LEU A 194 -1.00 -11.51 14.68
CA LEU A 194 -0.07 -11.80 13.59
C LEU A 194 1.12 -10.82 13.57
N ILE A 195 0.86 -9.52 13.74
CA ILE A 195 1.92 -8.48 13.80
C ILE A 195 2.90 -8.72 14.94
N SER A 196 2.39 -9.08 16.12
CA SER A 196 3.22 -9.24 17.32
C SER A 196 4.03 -10.53 17.33
N ARG A 197 3.62 -11.57 16.59
CA ARG A 197 4.21 -12.92 16.68
C ARG A 197 4.96 -13.34 15.44
N MET A 198 4.48 -12.96 14.25
CA MET A 198 5.00 -13.45 12.97
C MET A 198 6.23 -12.64 12.53
N PRO A 199 7.42 -13.25 12.45
CA PRO A 199 8.63 -12.52 12.11
C PRO A 199 8.75 -12.21 10.62
N ALA A 200 9.45 -11.12 10.31
CA ALA A 200 9.87 -10.80 8.93
C ALA A 200 11.15 -11.56 8.56
N GLN A 201 10.99 -12.66 7.83
CA GLN A 201 12.10 -13.45 7.30
C GLN A 201 12.68 -12.80 6.04
N HIS A 202 14.00 -12.77 5.89
CA HIS A 202 14.66 -12.05 4.80
C HIS A 202 14.34 -12.63 3.42
N ASP A 203 14.40 -13.96 3.30
CA ASP A 203 14.25 -14.69 2.03
C ASP A 203 12.94 -15.48 1.89
N THR A 204 12.04 -15.38 2.88
CA THR A 204 10.76 -16.09 2.87
C THR A 204 9.62 -15.14 3.15
N MET A 205 8.60 -15.13 2.29
CA MET A 205 7.38 -14.36 2.46
C MET A 205 6.25 -15.27 2.92
N THR A 206 5.70 -15.03 4.11
CA THR A 206 4.55 -15.80 4.60
C THR A 206 3.25 -15.24 4.02
N ILE A 207 2.44 -16.07 3.37
CA ILE A 207 1.09 -15.73 2.90
C ILE A 207 0.08 -16.42 3.81
N VAL A 208 -0.54 -15.64 4.69
CA VAL A 208 -1.53 -16.11 5.66
C VAL A 208 -2.90 -16.17 4.99
N LEU A 209 -3.59 -17.31 5.08
CA LEU A 209 -4.86 -17.56 4.41
C LEU A 209 -6.02 -17.70 5.40
N GLY A 210 -7.07 -16.90 5.20
CA GLY A 210 -8.29 -16.92 5.99
C GLY A 210 -8.15 -16.22 7.35
N CYS A 211 -9.24 -16.20 8.11
CA CYS A 211 -9.27 -15.63 9.47
C CYS A 211 -10.18 -16.50 10.36
N PRO A 212 -9.71 -16.97 11.53
CA PRO A 212 -10.56 -17.64 12.52
C PRO A 212 -11.79 -16.80 12.85
N GLY A 213 -12.93 -17.47 13.05
CA GLY A 213 -14.21 -16.80 13.34
C GLY A 213 -14.84 -16.02 12.18
N CYS A 214 -14.20 -15.98 11.00
CA CYS A 214 -14.76 -15.37 9.79
C CYS A 214 -15.31 -16.41 8.80
N PRO A 215 -16.12 -15.99 7.82
CA PRO A 215 -16.56 -16.87 6.74
C PRO A 215 -15.38 -17.50 5.97
N PRO A 216 -15.54 -18.73 5.44
CA PRO A 216 -14.51 -19.39 4.64
C PRO A 216 -14.09 -18.56 3.41
N LEU A 217 -12.79 -18.37 3.22
CA LEU A 217 -12.21 -17.65 2.09
C LEU A 217 -12.07 -18.57 0.85
N ALA A 218 -12.31 -18.06 -0.35
CA ALA A 218 -12.18 -18.85 -1.58
C ALA A 218 -10.71 -19.09 -1.96
N LEU A 219 -10.42 -20.26 -2.55
CA LEU A 219 -9.08 -20.54 -3.10
C LEU A 219 -8.68 -19.55 -4.21
N ASP A 220 -9.65 -19.06 -4.97
CA ASP A 220 -9.44 -18.05 -6.02
C ASP A 220 -8.80 -16.76 -5.48
N ASP A 221 -9.06 -16.38 -4.22
CA ASP A 221 -8.44 -15.20 -3.62
C ASP A 221 -6.92 -15.39 -3.46
N ALA A 222 -6.49 -16.59 -3.06
CA ALA A 222 -5.07 -16.94 -2.96
C ALA A 222 -4.43 -17.05 -4.36
N ALA A 223 -5.13 -17.65 -5.32
CA ALA A 223 -4.65 -17.80 -6.68
C ALA A 223 -4.47 -16.44 -7.40
N ARG A 224 -5.43 -15.53 -7.24
CA ARG A 224 -5.34 -14.16 -7.81
C ARG A 224 -4.17 -13.39 -7.22
N LEU A 225 -3.95 -13.47 -5.91
CA LEU A 225 -2.75 -12.88 -5.30
C LEU A 225 -1.47 -13.48 -5.91
N TRP A 226 -1.39 -14.81 -6.00
CA TRP A 226 -0.22 -15.51 -6.52
C TRP A 226 0.16 -15.07 -7.94
N VAL A 227 -0.83 -14.97 -8.83
CA VAL A 227 -0.63 -14.52 -10.23
C VAL A 227 -0.10 -13.09 -10.30
N GLN A 228 -0.43 -12.23 -9.34
CA GLN A 228 0.06 -10.86 -9.32
C GLN A 228 1.45 -10.72 -8.67
N LEU A 229 1.94 -11.75 -7.97
CA LEU A 229 3.29 -11.73 -7.38
C LEU A 229 4.36 -11.87 -8.47
N PRO A 230 5.48 -11.11 -8.37
CA PRO A 230 6.64 -11.34 -9.22
C PRO A 230 7.20 -12.76 -9.06
N GLU A 231 7.72 -13.35 -10.12
CA GLU A 231 8.24 -14.73 -10.13
C GLU A 231 9.31 -14.97 -9.05
N LYS A 232 10.23 -14.02 -8.88
CA LYS A 232 11.27 -14.06 -7.83
C LYS A 232 10.71 -14.09 -6.40
N VAL A 233 9.50 -13.56 -6.20
CA VAL A 233 8.79 -13.56 -4.91
C VAL A 233 7.99 -14.84 -4.73
N ARG A 234 7.42 -15.40 -5.80
CA ARG A 234 6.68 -16.68 -5.76
C ARG A 234 7.55 -17.83 -5.25
N ALA A 235 8.79 -17.93 -5.71
CA ALA A 235 9.74 -18.95 -5.24
C ALA A 235 10.04 -18.84 -3.72
N LYS A 236 9.90 -17.63 -3.17
CA LYS A 236 10.12 -17.31 -1.75
C LYS A 236 8.84 -17.36 -0.92
N ALA A 237 7.68 -17.58 -1.53
CA ALA A 237 6.42 -17.56 -0.84
C ALA A 237 6.16 -18.90 -0.12
N ARG A 238 5.61 -18.82 1.09
CA ARG A 238 5.10 -19.97 1.86
C ARG A 238 3.70 -19.64 2.32
N PHE A 239 2.73 -20.47 1.93
CA PHE A 239 1.36 -20.33 2.38
C PHE A 239 1.20 -20.90 3.79
N VAL A 240 0.28 -20.34 4.56
CA VAL A 240 -0.11 -20.90 5.85
C VAL A 240 -1.61 -20.76 6.03
N GLN A 241 -2.28 -21.86 6.37
CA GLN A 241 -3.68 -21.80 6.75
C GLN A 241 -3.79 -21.19 8.15
N TYR A 242 -4.55 -20.10 8.25
CA TYR A 242 -4.82 -19.43 9.52
C TYR A 242 -6.31 -19.49 9.89
N GLY A 243 -7.20 -19.52 8.90
CA GLY A 243 -8.63 -19.66 9.12
C GLY A 243 -9.31 -20.63 8.15
N PRO A 244 -10.65 -20.63 8.11
CA PRO A 244 -11.41 -21.49 7.21
C PRO A 244 -11.21 -21.08 5.75
N MET A 245 -11.13 -22.09 4.89
CA MET A 245 -10.97 -21.97 3.43
C MET A 245 -12.04 -22.82 2.73
N GLN A 246 -12.55 -22.36 1.59
CA GLN A 246 -13.43 -23.14 0.74
C GLN A 246 -12.57 -24.01 -0.17
N VAL A 247 -12.58 -25.32 0.07
CA VAL A 247 -11.79 -26.30 -0.69
C VAL A 247 -12.74 -27.26 -1.40
N PRO A 248 -12.56 -27.51 -2.71
CA PRO A 248 -13.35 -28.49 -3.44
C PRO A 248 -13.08 -29.92 -2.96
N GLY A 249 -14.15 -30.67 -2.70
CA GLY A 249 -14.06 -32.11 -2.37
C GLY A 249 -13.31 -32.40 -1.07
N GLU A 250 -12.66 -33.57 -1.02
CA GLU A 250 -11.87 -34.01 0.14
C GLU A 250 -10.38 -33.64 0.05
N ALA A 251 -9.99 -32.81 -0.92
CA ALA A 251 -8.60 -32.41 -1.12
C ALA A 251 -8.08 -31.55 0.04
N THR A 252 -6.76 -31.61 0.27
CA THR A 252 -6.10 -30.63 1.15
C THR A 252 -6.02 -29.26 0.45
N ILE A 253 -5.97 -28.18 1.23
CA ILE A 253 -5.82 -26.81 0.70
C ILE A 253 -4.58 -26.70 -0.20
N GLY A 254 -3.48 -27.32 0.22
CA GLY A 254 -2.22 -27.31 -0.53
C GLY A 254 -2.37 -27.95 -1.91
N GLN A 255 -2.97 -29.14 -1.98
CA GLN A 255 -3.21 -29.82 -3.25
C GLN A 255 -4.17 -29.03 -4.15
N ALA A 256 -5.30 -28.59 -3.59
CA ALA A 256 -6.29 -27.85 -4.36
C ALA A 256 -5.73 -26.54 -4.92
N LEU A 257 -4.83 -25.86 -4.19
CA LEU A 257 -4.17 -24.66 -4.67
C LEU A 257 -3.10 -24.96 -5.72
N ALA A 258 -2.32 -26.04 -5.57
CA ALA A 258 -1.35 -26.49 -6.59
C ALA A 258 -2.04 -26.78 -7.92
N ASP A 259 -3.15 -27.54 -7.87
CA ASP A 259 -3.97 -27.88 -9.01
C ASP A 259 -4.55 -26.63 -9.69
N LEU A 260 -5.13 -25.71 -8.90
CA LEU A 260 -5.72 -24.47 -9.40
C LEU A 260 -4.68 -23.57 -10.10
N LEU A 261 -3.44 -23.57 -9.59
CA LEU A 261 -2.34 -22.77 -10.15
C LEU A 261 -1.60 -23.46 -11.30
N GLY A 262 -1.71 -24.79 -11.42
CA GLY A 262 -0.87 -25.60 -12.31
C GLY A 262 0.62 -25.45 -12.01
N LYS A 263 0.98 -25.20 -10.74
CA LYS A 263 2.35 -24.92 -10.30
C LYS A 263 2.60 -25.50 -8.89
N PRO A 264 3.85 -25.89 -8.57
CA PRO A 264 4.20 -26.27 -7.22
C PRO A 264 3.98 -25.13 -6.23
N VAL A 265 3.45 -25.47 -5.05
CA VAL A 265 3.28 -24.54 -3.94
C VAL A 265 3.83 -25.15 -2.65
N ALA A 266 4.35 -24.29 -1.78
CA ALA A 266 4.88 -24.70 -0.49
C ALA A 266 4.05 -24.10 0.65
N PHE A 267 3.73 -24.93 1.63
CA PHE A 267 2.95 -24.59 2.82
C PHE A 267 3.77 -24.77 4.08
N TYR A 268 3.66 -23.81 5.00
CA TYR A 268 4.03 -24.03 6.38
C TYR A 268 2.96 -24.87 7.09
N ALA A 269 3.41 -25.82 7.90
CA ALA A 269 2.57 -26.65 8.77
C ALA A 269 1.94 -25.88 9.96
N GLY A 270 2.25 -24.59 10.09
CA GLY A 270 1.73 -23.70 11.12
C GLY A 270 2.24 -22.27 10.93
N VAL A 271 1.74 -21.32 11.74
CA VAL A 271 2.18 -19.93 11.66
C VAL A 271 3.60 -19.81 12.24
N PRO A 272 4.55 -19.19 11.51
CA PRO A 272 5.87 -18.94 12.04
C PRO A 272 5.81 -17.89 13.15
N VAL A 273 6.47 -18.18 14.28
CA VAL A 273 6.57 -17.28 15.41
C VAL A 273 7.99 -17.17 15.96
N GLY A 274 8.31 -16.04 16.58
CA GLY A 274 9.57 -15.83 17.28
C GLY A 274 10.67 -15.25 16.40
N SER A 275 11.81 -15.94 16.30
CA SER A 275 13.00 -15.43 15.61
C SER A 275 12.86 -15.45 14.08
N PRO A 276 13.33 -14.42 13.35
CA PRO A 276 13.27 -14.39 11.89
C PRO A 276 14.27 -15.34 11.21
N GLN A 277 15.36 -15.74 11.87
CA GLN A 277 16.35 -16.64 11.27
C GLN A 277 15.91 -18.10 11.36
N LEU A 278 15.28 -18.48 12.48
CA LEU A 278 14.84 -19.84 12.80
C LEU A 278 13.45 -19.74 13.46
N PRO A 279 12.39 -19.46 12.68
CA PRO A 279 11.06 -19.33 13.23
C PRO A 279 10.58 -20.67 13.77
N THR A 280 9.90 -20.64 14.91
CA THR A 280 9.18 -21.82 15.41
C THR A 280 7.80 -21.83 14.78
N LEU A 281 7.41 -22.91 14.11
CA LEU A 281 6.04 -23.05 13.62
C LEU A 281 5.11 -23.51 14.74
N ARG A 282 3.88 -22.99 14.71
CA ARG A 282 2.82 -23.34 15.66
C ARG A 282 1.53 -23.58 14.89
N THR A 283 0.86 -24.70 15.15
CA THR A 283 -0.46 -24.95 14.58
C THR A 283 -1.46 -23.89 15.03
N VAL A 284 -2.55 -23.71 14.28
CA VAL A 284 -3.58 -22.70 14.59
C VAL A 284 -4.89 -23.42 14.86
N LEU A 285 -5.41 -23.30 16.08
CA LEU A 285 -6.70 -23.84 16.48
C LEU A 285 -7.85 -23.08 15.80
N HIS A 286 -9.06 -23.65 15.82
CA HIS A 286 -10.24 -23.04 15.18
C HIS A 286 -10.59 -21.63 15.71
N ASP A 287 -10.15 -21.31 16.94
CA ASP A 287 -10.34 -20.01 17.60
C ASP A 287 -9.14 -19.05 17.39
N GLY A 288 -8.14 -19.47 16.61
CA GLY A 288 -6.92 -18.71 16.34
C GLY A 288 -5.84 -18.78 17.43
N ARG A 289 -6.05 -19.54 18.51
CA ARG A 289 -4.98 -19.82 19.48
C ARG A 289 -3.92 -20.72 18.84
N LEU A 290 -2.68 -20.55 19.31
CA LEU A 290 -1.55 -21.35 18.82
C LEU A 290 -1.51 -22.71 19.53
N GLY A 291 -1.59 -23.79 18.76
CA GLY A 291 -1.51 -25.17 19.23
C GLY A 291 -0.07 -25.63 19.43
N TRP A 292 0.21 -26.89 19.09
CA TRP A 292 1.50 -27.56 19.32
C TRP A 292 2.56 -27.19 18.26
N ARG A 293 3.81 -27.66 18.45
CA ARG A 293 4.95 -27.42 17.54
C ARG A 293 5.09 -28.59 16.56
N PRO A 294 4.64 -28.47 15.30
CA PRO A 294 4.69 -29.57 14.35
C PRO A 294 6.11 -30.03 14.06
N PHE A 295 6.28 -31.34 13.83
CA PHE A 295 7.57 -31.94 13.45
C PHE A 295 7.84 -31.71 11.96
N THR A 296 6.80 -31.92 11.14
CA THR A 296 6.73 -31.40 9.77
C THR A 296 6.67 -29.88 9.81
N THR A 297 7.54 -29.21 9.06
CA THR A 297 7.60 -27.73 9.04
C THR A 297 7.16 -27.15 7.71
N GLU A 298 7.62 -27.71 6.58
CA GLU A 298 7.22 -27.30 5.24
C GLU A 298 6.76 -28.50 4.44
N LEU A 299 5.67 -28.31 3.69
CA LEU A 299 5.08 -29.29 2.77
C LEU A 299 5.01 -28.70 1.37
N GLY A 300 5.48 -29.46 0.38
CA GLY A 300 5.41 -29.14 -1.04
C GLY A 300 4.26 -29.91 -1.68
N TYR A 301 3.48 -29.22 -2.51
CA TYR A 301 2.39 -29.80 -3.28
C TYR A 301 2.66 -29.56 -4.76
N GLU A 302 2.69 -30.65 -5.53
CA GLU A 302 2.78 -30.61 -6.99
C GLU A 302 1.37 -30.72 -7.60
N PRO A 303 1.10 -30.05 -8.73
CA PRO A 303 -0.20 -30.15 -9.40
C PRO A 303 -0.43 -31.57 -9.91
N ARG A 304 -1.66 -32.07 -9.80
CA ARG A 304 -2.04 -33.39 -10.31
C ARG A 304 -1.86 -33.48 -11.83
N SER A 305 -1.20 -34.54 -12.27
CA SER A 305 -1.07 -34.89 -13.70
C SER A 305 -2.01 -36.04 -14.13
N GLY A 306 -2.83 -36.57 -13.22
CA GLY A 306 -3.77 -37.68 -13.43
C GLY A 306 -4.79 -37.80 -12.28
N ASP A 307 -5.45 -38.94 -12.16
CA ASP A 307 -6.51 -39.16 -11.15
C ASP A 307 -5.98 -39.43 -9.72
N GLU A 308 -4.71 -39.83 -9.58
CA GLU A 308 -4.10 -40.02 -8.27
C GLU A 308 -3.72 -38.69 -7.62
N THR A 309 -3.99 -38.58 -6.31
CA THR A 309 -3.55 -37.44 -5.51
C THR A 309 -2.14 -37.69 -5.03
N PRO A 310 -1.12 -36.94 -5.48
CA PRO A 310 0.24 -37.15 -5.05
C PRO A 310 0.36 -36.85 -3.56
N LEU A 311 1.16 -37.66 -2.87
CA LEU A 311 1.54 -37.37 -1.49
C LEU A 311 2.35 -36.05 -1.47
N PRO A 312 2.05 -35.11 -0.56
CA PRO A 312 2.87 -33.91 -0.45
C PRO A 312 4.31 -34.25 -0.06
N GLU A 313 5.25 -33.56 -0.69
CA GLU A 313 6.67 -33.67 -0.40
C GLU A 313 6.98 -33.00 0.94
N LEU A 314 7.67 -33.71 1.82
CA LEU A 314 8.15 -33.15 3.08
C LEU A 314 9.42 -32.32 2.84
N LEU A 315 9.25 -31.03 2.54
CA LEU A 315 10.35 -30.12 2.20
C LEU A 315 11.27 -29.82 3.38
N SER A 316 10.72 -29.73 4.60
CA SER A 316 11.50 -29.46 5.80
C SER A 316 10.82 -30.02 7.05
N HIS A 317 11.61 -30.52 7.99
CA HIS A 317 11.18 -31.06 9.28
C HIS A 317 12.19 -30.76 10.38
N ARG A 318 11.75 -30.86 11.64
CA ARG A 318 12.64 -30.88 12.81
C ARG A 318 12.80 -32.32 13.33
N PRO A 319 13.94 -32.65 13.97
CA PRO A 319 14.11 -33.96 14.57
C PRO A 319 13.10 -34.19 15.72
N PRO A 320 12.65 -35.44 15.94
CA PRO A 320 11.77 -35.80 17.05
C PRO A 320 12.37 -35.43 18.42
N ILE A 321 13.65 -35.79 18.60
CA ILE A 321 14.48 -35.49 19.77
C ILE A 321 15.88 -35.12 19.27
N HIS A 322 16.57 -34.23 19.98
CA HIS A 322 17.96 -33.92 19.69
C HIS A 322 18.87 -35.15 19.84
N GLY A 323 19.79 -35.32 18.88
CA GLY A 323 20.83 -36.35 18.94
C GLY A 323 20.46 -37.72 18.35
N LEU A 324 19.32 -37.85 17.69
CA LEU A 324 19.00 -39.07 16.93
C LEU A 324 19.70 -39.04 15.56
N ASP A 325 20.25 -40.19 15.16
CA ASP A 325 20.88 -40.36 13.86
C ASP A 325 19.83 -40.52 12.77
N GLN A 326 19.94 -39.69 11.73
CA GLN A 326 19.03 -39.71 10.59
C GLN A 326 19.46 -40.79 9.58
N VAL A 327 18.55 -41.71 9.27
CA VAL A 327 18.79 -42.82 8.32
C VAL A 327 18.50 -42.38 6.89
N SER A 328 17.39 -41.68 6.73
CA SER A 328 16.91 -41.10 5.47
C SER A 328 16.11 -39.83 5.77
N PRO A 329 15.71 -39.02 4.76
CA PRO A 329 14.88 -37.83 4.99
C PRO A 329 13.70 -38.16 5.91
N ALA A 330 13.58 -37.42 7.02
CA ALA A 330 12.54 -37.59 8.05
C ALA A 330 12.51 -38.91 8.85
N VAL A 331 13.44 -39.86 8.65
CA VAL A 331 13.50 -41.14 9.38
C VAL A 331 14.74 -41.20 10.27
N TYR A 332 14.55 -41.51 11.54
CA TYR A 332 15.60 -41.51 12.57
C TYR A 332 15.69 -42.85 13.28
N TRP A 333 16.91 -43.32 13.58
CA TRP A 333 17.11 -44.46 14.46
C TRP A 333 16.68 -44.12 15.88
N TYR A 334 15.86 -44.98 16.48
CA TYR A 334 15.49 -44.88 17.90
C TYR A 334 16.06 -46.04 18.71
N SER A 335 16.01 -47.24 18.14
CA SER A 335 16.64 -48.46 18.64
C SER A 335 17.03 -49.35 17.45
N PRO A 336 17.84 -50.42 17.63
CA PRO A 336 18.22 -51.30 16.51
C PRO A 336 17.04 -51.94 15.77
N ASP A 337 15.91 -52.07 16.45
CA ASP A 337 14.66 -52.65 15.97
C ASP A 337 13.57 -51.62 15.61
N ALA A 338 13.83 -50.31 15.76
CA ALA A 338 12.81 -49.28 15.53
C ALA A 338 13.37 -47.97 14.96
N VAL A 339 12.59 -47.40 14.04
CA VAL A 339 12.78 -46.05 13.51
C VAL A 339 11.60 -45.16 13.87
N VAL A 340 11.88 -43.86 13.97
CA VAL A 340 10.88 -42.82 14.12
C VAL A 340 10.85 -42.01 12.83
N GLU A 341 9.71 -42.05 12.15
CA GLU A 341 9.45 -41.31 10.94
C GLU A 341 8.60 -40.08 11.25
N VAL A 342 9.01 -38.91 10.74
CA VAL A 342 8.22 -37.68 10.79
C VAL A 342 7.22 -37.70 9.64
N VAL A 343 5.94 -37.64 9.97
CA VAL A 343 4.81 -37.62 9.01
C VAL A 343 3.99 -36.35 9.17
N GLN A 344 3.06 -36.09 8.23
CA GLN A 344 2.20 -34.89 8.28
C GLN A 344 1.39 -34.80 9.58
N SER A 345 0.81 -35.93 10.02
CA SER A 345 -0.04 -36.02 11.21
C SER A 345 0.71 -36.05 12.55
N GLY A 346 2.05 -36.14 12.53
CA GLY A 346 2.89 -36.21 13.72
C GLY A 346 4.10 -37.12 13.56
N LEU A 347 4.18 -38.16 14.39
CA LEU A 347 5.30 -39.11 14.43
C LEU A 347 4.79 -40.54 14.24
N LEU A 348 5.54 -41.36 13.52
CA LEU A 348 5.29 -42.78 13.31
C LEU A 348 6.47 -43.61 13.83
N VAL A 349 6.22 -44.46 14.82
CA VAL A 349 7.18 -45.45 15.33
C VAL A 349 6.93 -46.77 14.62
N ARG A 350 7.93 -47.30 13.93
CA ARG A 350 7.79 -48.55 13.17
C ARG A 350 9.11 -49.31 13.12
N PRO A 351 9.09 -50.61 12.79
CA PRO A 351 10.29 -51.33 12.39
C PRO A 351 10.99 -50.64 11.19
N PRO A 352 12.27 -50.93 10.93
CA PRO A 352 13.00 -50.37 9.78
C PRO A 352 12.33 -50.68 8.44
N GLN A 353 11.72 -51.87 8.34
CA GLN A 353 10.83 -52.26 7.24
C GLN A 353 9.46 -51.60 7.44
N ASP A 354 8.85 -51.12 6.35
CA ASP A 354 7.51 -50.53 6.42
C ASP A 354 6.48 -51.53 6.98
N GLY A 355 5.66 -51.04 7.90
CA GLY A 355 4.55 -51.81 8.45
C GLY A 355 3.31 -51.76 7.53
N PRO A 356 2.27 -52.54 7.86
CA PRO A 356 1.08 -52.69 7.01
C PRO A 356 0.30 -51.39 6.81
N SER A 357 0.39 -50.44 7.75
CA SER A 357 -0.36 -49.17 7.70
C SER A 357 0.52 -47.96 7.37
N SER A 358 1.83 -48.15 7.21
CA SER A 358 2.81 -47.07 7.13
C SER A 358 2.55 -46.12 5.96
N ALA A 359 2.20 -46.66 4.78
CA ALA A 359 1.84 -45.83 3.62
C ALA A 359 0.60 -44.97 3.87
N ALA A 360 -0.48 -45.56 4.40
CA ALA A 360 -1.73 -44.85 4.67
C ALA A 360 -1.58 -43.78 5.77
N ILE A 361 -0.69 -43.97 6.76
CA ILE A 361 -0.40 -42.95 7.78
C ILE A 361 0.26 -41.70 7.18
N ARG A 362 1.11 -41.86 6.16
CA ARG A 362 1.78 -40.72 5.49
C ARG A 362 0.78 -39.79 4.80
N GLU A 363 -0.34 -40.33 4.33
CA GLU A 363 -1.43 -39.59 3.69
C GLU A 363 -2.29 -38.77 4.67
N ILE A 364 -2.25 -39.10 5.96
CA ILE A 364 -3.07 -38.41 6.96
C ILE A 364 -2.53 -37.00 7.18
N GLY A 365 -3.34 -36.01 6.82
CA GLY A 365 -3.04 -34.59 7.02
C GLY A 365 -2.89 -34.20 8.50
N LEU A 366 -2.25 -33.05 8.70
CA LEU A 366 -2.02 -32.48 10.03
C LEU A 366 -3.32 -32.07 10.73
N ASP A 367 -3.46 -32.43 12.01
CA ASP A 367 -4.50 -31.89 12.90
C ASP A 367 -3.91 -30.79 13.80
N ALA A 368 -4.50 -29.61 13.76
CA ALA A 368 -4.01 -28.47 14.53
C ALA A 368 -4.15 -28.65 16.05
N ALA A 369 -5.14 -29.41 16.49
CA ALA A 369 -5.48 -29.61 17.90
C ALA A 369 -4.80 -30.83 18.51
N VAL A 370 -4.37 -31.81 17.71
CA VAL A 370 -3.85 -33.08 18.23
C VAL A 370 -2.57 -33.48 17.52
N HIS A 371 -1.53 -33.81 18.30
CA HIS A 371 -0.34 -34.47 17.79
C HIS A 371 -0.52 -35.99 17.85
N ASN A 372 -0.47 -36.68 16.71
CA ASN A 372 -0.57 -38.13 16.68
C ASN A 372 0.83 -38.76 16.76
N LEU A 373 1.07 -39.54 17.81
CA LEU A 373 2.23 -40.43 17.91
C LEU A 373 1.74 -41.85 17.63
N THR A 374 1.87 -42.27 16.38
CA THR A 374 1.39 -43.57 15.92
C THR A 374 2.47 -44.62 16.02
N PHE A 375 2.06 -45.88 16.20
CA PHE A 375 2.96 -47.02 16.03
C PHE A 375 2.38 -48.04 15.07
N ASP A 376 3.24 -48.64 14.25
CA ASP A 376 2.87 -49.65 13.25
C ASP A 376 3.82 -50.85 13.33
N ALA A 377 3.27 -52.06 13.20
CA ALA A 377 3.99 -53.31 13.30
C ALA A 377 3.20 -54.42 12.61
N ALA A 378 3.89 -55.45 12.09
CA ALA A 378 3.26 -56.55 11.37
C ALA A 378 2.60 -57.59 12.30
N ASP A 379 3.17 -57.82 13.50
CA ASP A 379 2.72 -58.81 14.47
C ASP A 379 2.49 -58.20 15.88
N GLU A 380 1.75 -58.90 16.74
CA GLU A 380 1.38 -58.42 18.08
C GLU A 380 2.57 -58.22 19.03
N GLY A 381 3.61 -59.05 18.92
CA GLY A 381 4.81 -58.95 19.73
C GLY A 381 5.60 -57.69 19.39
N SER A 382 5.82 -57.46 18.09
CA SER A 382 6.40 -56.22 17.58
C SER A 382 5.52 -55.00 17.88
N ALA A 383 4.19 -55.12 17.82
CA ALA A 383 3.27 -54.01 18.15
C ALA A 383 3.41 -53.58 19.62
N SER A 384 3.52 -54.55 20.53
CA SER A 384 3.75 -54.28 21.96
C SER A 384 5.09 -53.57 22.19
N ARG A 385 6.14 -54.00 21.46
CA ARG A 385 7.46 -53.37 21.49
C ARG A 385 7.42 -51.92 20.95
N MET A 386 6.81 -51.70 19.78
CA MET A 386 6.70 -50.37 19.18
C MET A 386 5.88 -49.41 20.05
N ARG A 387 4.83 -49.91 20.70
CA ARG A 387 4.04 -49.13 21.66
C ARG A 387 4.89 -48.63 22.83
N LEU A 388 5.68 -49.50 23.45
CA LEU A 388 6.56 -49.11 24.56
C LEU A 388 7.58 -48.05 24.12
N LEU A 389 8.15 -48.20 22.92
CA LEU A 389 9.07 -47.22 22.35
C LEU A 389 8.38 -45.88 22.05
N ALA A 390 7.13 -45.91 21.60
CA ALA A 390 6.32 -44.70 21.41
C ALA A 390 5.99 -44.00 22.75
N GLU A 391 5.64 -44.75 23.79
CA GLU A 391 5.40 -44.20 25.13
C GLU A 391 6.69 -43.58 25.74
N ASP A 392 7.84 -44.22 25.54
CA ASP A 392 9.15 -43.69 25.93
C ASP A 392 9.51 -42.41 25.15
N LEU A 393 9.31 -42.41 23.83
CA LEU A 393 9.48 -41.23 22.98
C LEU A 393 8.60 -40.07 23.45
N LEU A 394 7.33 -40.32 23.75
CA LEU A 394 6.40 -39.32 24.30
C LEU A 394 6.93 -38.71 25.61
N ALA A 395 7.48 -39.54 26.50
CA ALA A 395 8.07 -39.09 27.77
C ALA A 395 9.33 -38.23 27.60
N ARG A 396 9.93 -38.20 26.40
CA ARG A 396 11.10 -37.38 26.06
C ARG A 396 10.75 -36.11 25.26
N LEU A 397 9.52 -35.99 24.75
CA LEU A 397 9.06 -34.78 24.05
C LEU A 397 8.94 -33.58 25.00
N ASP A 398 8.98 -32.36 24.44
CA ASP A 398 8.73 -31.14 25.20
C ASP A 398 7.34 -31.15 25.83
N GLU A 399 7.20 -30.50 27.00
CA GLU A 399 5.99 -30.56 27.81
C GLU A 399 4.73 -30.14 27.04
N GLN A 400 4.83 -29.10 26.21
CA GLN A 400 3.70 -28.58 25.47
C GLN A 400 3.23 -29.56 24.39
N THR A 401 4.15 -30.10 23.60
CA THR A 401 3.83 -31.13 22.59
C THR A 401 3.29 -32.39 23.27
N ARG A 402 3.90 -32.83 24.37
CA ARG A 402 3.49 -34.01 25.14
C ARG A 402 2.03 -33.92 25.61
N ARG A 403 1.60 -32.77 26.16
CA ARG A 403 0.21 -32.54 26.61
C ARG A 403 -0.83 -32.64 25.48
N MET A 404 -0.42 -32.33 24.25
CA MET A 404 -1.29 -32.38 23.06
C MET A 404 -1.15 -33.69 22.26
N SER A 405 -0.30 -34.61 22.74
CA SER A 405 0.00 -35.85 22.06
C SER A 405 -0.90 -36.99 22.52
N ARG A 406 -1.24 -37.89 21.60
CA ARG A 406 -1.84 -39.19 21.92
C ARG A 406 -1.05 -40.31 21.25
N VAL A 407 -0.88 -41.41 21.96
CA VAL A 407 -0.25 -42.63 21.44
C VAL A 407 -1.34 -43.60 21.00
N LEU A 408 -1.28 -44.07 19.76
CA LEU A 408 -2.27 -45.00 19.22
C LEU A 408 -1.71 -45.90 18.11
N PRO A 409 -2.27 -47.11 17.91
CA PRO A 409 -1.95 -47.93 16.75
C PRO A 409 -2.31 -47.21 15.45
N ALA A 410 -1.49 -47.40 14.41
CA ALA A 410 -1.74 -46.83 13.08
C ALA A 410 -3.14 -47.19 12.54
N ALA A 411 -3.53 -48.46 12.64
CA ALA A 411 -4.86 -48.94 12.25
C ALA A 411 -6.02 -48.24 12.98
N ALA A 412 -5.83 -47.86 14.25
CA ALA A 412 -6.85 -47.16 15.02
C ALA A 412 -7.05 -45.72 14.52
N LEU A 413 -5.97 -45.02 14.16
CA LEU A 413 -6.07 -43.69 13.57
C LEU A 413 -6.78 -43.72 12.20
N LEU A 414 -6.46 -44.73 11.37
CA LEU A 414 -7.12 -44.94 10.08
C LEU A 414 -8.62 -45.21 10.25
N ALA A 415 -8.99 -46.06 11.22
CA ALA A 415 -10.38 -46.33 11.55
C ALA A 415 -11.12 -45.08 12.05
N GLU A 416 -10.48 -44.23 12.86
CA GLU A 416 -11.06 -42.94 13.28
C GLU A 416 -11.29 -42.01 12.09
N ARG A 417 -10.39 -42.00 11.10
CA ARG A 417 -10.49 -41.14 9.93
C ARG A 417 -11.54 -41.61 8.93
N ALA A 418 -11.72 -42.93 8.80
CA ALA A 418 -12.74 -43.53 7.95
C ALA A 418 -14.17 -43.35 8.48
N ARG A 419 -14.35 -43.01 9.77
CA ARG A 419 -15.67 -42.70 10.32
C ARG A 419 -16.14 -41.34 9.83
N PRO A 420 -17.29 -41.24 9.11
CA PRO A 420 -17.80 -39.96 8.65
C PRO A 420 -18.06 -39.03 9.84
N ARG A 421 -17.37 -37.88 9.90
CA ARG A 421 -17.60 -36.84 10.91
C ARG A 421 -19.01 -36.26 10.73
N VAL A 422 -19.95 -36.67 11.58
CA VAL A 422 -21.38 -36.30 11.61
C VAL A 422 -21.65 -34.78 11.73
N VAL A 423 -20.62 -33.95 11.88
CA VAL A 423 -20.74 -32.48 11.99
C VAL A 423 -21.17 -31.81 10.68
N ALA A 424 -20.93 -32.43 9.52
CA ALA A 424 -21.32 -31.87 8.22
C ALA A 424 -22.85 -31.82 8.00
N ARG A 425 -23.62 -32.77 8.55
CA ARG A 425 -25.08 -32.81 8.37
C ARG A 425 -25.85 -31.80 9.24
N ALA A 426 -25.27 -31.32 10.33
CA ALA A 426 -25.94 -30.33 11.18
C ALA A 426 -25.90 -28.92 10.56
N LEU A 427 -24.89 -28.61 9.72
CA LEU A 427 -24.83 -27.36 8.97
C LEU A 427 -25.65 -27.42 7.68
N ASP A 428 -25.60 -28.54 6.94
CA ASP A 428 -26.46 -28.77 5.75
C ASP A 428 -27.96 -28.76 6.11
N ALA A 429 -28.35 -29.26 7.29
CA ALA A 429 -29.75 -29.25 7.74
C ALA A 429 -30.26 -27.85 8.15
N ILE A 430 -29.37 -26.91 8.48
CA ILE A 430 -29.72 -25.51 8.75
C ILE A 430 -29.82 -24.73 7.42
N GLU A 431 -29.07 -25.12 6.40
CA GLU A 431 -29.09 -24.51 5.06
C GLU A 431 -30.23 -25.03 4.17
N SER A 432 -30.78 -26.21 4.46
CA SER A 432 -31.81 -26.88 3.63
C SER A 432 -33.27 -26.62 4.01
N GLY A 433 -33.58 -25.80 5.02
CA GLY A 433 -34.92 -25.24 5.24
C GLY A 433 -36.12 -26.19 5.37
N HIS A 434 -35.94 -27.47 5.72
CA HIS A 434 -37.06 -28.40 5.91
C HIS A 434 -37.32 -28.64 7.41
N PRO A 435 -38.52 -28.34 7.93
CA PRO A 435 -38.85 -28.59 9.32
C PRO A 435 -39.10 -30.09 9.54
N VAL A 436 -38.23 -30.75 10.30
CA VAL A 436 -38.52 -32.06 10.87
C VAL A 436 -39.00 -31.86 12.31
N PRO A 437 -40.14 -32.44 12.73
CA PRO A 437 -40.67 -32.25 14.07
C PRO A 437 -39.78 -32.97 15.10
N VAL A 438 -39.19 -32.20 16.01
CA VAL A 438 -38.45 -32.73 17.16
C VAL A 438 -39.45 -32.99 18.29
N VAL A 439 -39.64 -34.26 18.63
CA VAL A 439 -40.30 -34.67 19.87
C VAL A 439 -39.35 -34.38 21.03
N ALA A 440 -39.77 -33.50 21.93
CA ALA A 440 -39.00 -33.08 23.09
C ALA A 440 -38.95 -34.19 24.16
N ALA A 441 -37.76 -34.68 24.49
CA ALA A 441 -37.48 -35.37 25.74
C ALA A 441 -36.76 -34.39 26.68
N ALA A 442 -37.32 -34.20 27.88
CA ALA A 442 -36.91 -33.22 28.87
C ALA A 442 -35.55 -33.55 29.53
N PRO A 443 -34.69 -32.55 29.81
CA PRO A 443 -33.52 -32.71 30.67
C PRO A 443 -33.88 -32.49 32.16
N PRO A 444 -33.24 -33.20 33.12
CA PRO A 444 -33.44 -32.95 34.54
C PRO A 444 -32.67 -31.71 35.03
N ALA A 445 -33.26 -31.09 36.05
CA ALA A 445 -32.99 -29.76 36.58
C ALA A 445 -31.56 -29.53 37.11
N ALA A 446 -31.01 -28.35 36.79
CA ALA A 446 -29.86 -27.76 37.46
C ALA A 446 -30.30 -26.61 38.36
N TYR A 447 -29.73 -26.62 39.56
CA TYR A 447 -29.88 -25.74 40.70
C TYR A 447 -29.49 -24.27 40.37
N LEU A 448 -30.29 -23.30 40.82
CA LEU A 448 -29.92 -21.87 40.90
C LEU A 448 -29.92 -21.43 42.36
N PRO A 449 -29.02 -20.52 42.74
CA PRO A 449 -29.54 -19.32 43.38
C PRO A 449 -28.90 -17.99 42.94
N ALA A 450 -29.80 -17.02 42.85
CA ALA A 450 -29.73 -15.61 43.23
C ALA A 450 -28.86 -14.62 42.42
N ALA A 451 -29.57 -13.77 41.67
CA ALA A 451 -29.16 -12.42 41.28
C ALA A 451 -29.38 -11.41 42.43
N PRO A 452 -28.83 -10.19 42.31
CA PRO A 452 -29.74 -9.04 42.35
C PRO A 452 -29.46 -7.96 41.28
N ALA A 453 -30.58 -7.58 40.65
CA ALA A 453 -31.05 -6.24 40.29
C ALA A 453 -30.11 -5.19 39.66
N ALA A 454 -30.51 -4.65 38.49
CA ALA A 454 -30.96 -3.25 38.38
C ALA A 454 -31.35 -2.85 36.93
N LEU A 455 -32.57 -2.29 36.82
CA LEU A 455 -33.01 -1.20 35.93
C LEU A 455 -33.34 -1.52 34.46
N GLY A 456 -34.65 -1.50 34.17
CA GLY A 456 -35.20 -1.45 32.82
C GLY A 456 -35.35 -0.02 32.30
N ILE A 457 -35.60 0.10 30.98
CA ILE A 457 -36.82 0.67 30.37
C ILE A 457 -36.69 0.59 28.83
N ALA A 458 -37.72 -0.05 28.25
CA ALA A 458 -38.38 0.09 26.95
C ALA A 458 -37.59 0.20 25.61
N ALA A 459 -37.85 -0.77 24.73
CA ALA A 459 -37.68 -0.69 23.29
C ALA A 459 -38.98 -0.21 22.60
N PRO A 460 -38.92 0.54 21.48
CA PRO A 460 -40.09 0.82 20.64
C PRO A 460 -40.30 -0.23 19.54
N THR A 461 -41.58 -0.51 19.35
CA THR A 461 -42.26 -1.45 18.45
C THR A 461 -42.04 -1.19 16.95
N GLU A 462 -41.97 -2.29 16.20
CA GLU A 462 -41.97 -2.38 14.73
C GLU A 462 -43.33 -2.00 14.09
N VAL A 463 -43.29 -1.53 12.84
CA VAL A 463 -44.43 -1.56 11.90
C VAL A 463 -43.93 -2.14 10.56
N PRO A 464 -44.68 -3.04 9.89
CA PRO A 464 -44.19 -3.84 8.76
C PRO A 464 -44.60 -3.29 7.39
N GLY A 465 -43.79 -3.59 6.36
CA GLY A 465 -44.12 -3.31 4.96
C GLY A 465 -43.25 -4.08 3.98
N ALA A 466 -43.75 -5.25 3.55
CA ALA A 466 -43.15 -6.10 2.52
C ALA A 466 -43.62 -5.69 1.11
N ILE A 467 -42.72 -5.73 0.11
CA ILE A 467 -43.07 -6.02 -1.30
C ILE A 467 -41.98 -6.91 -1.90
N ALA A 468 -42.45 -7.95 -2.60
CA ALA A 468 -41.74 -9.10 -3.13
C ALA A 468 -40.88 -8.83 -4.39
N ALA A 469 -39.84 -9.65 -4.56
CA ALA A 469 -39.02 -9.76 -5.77
C ALA A 469 -39.51 -10.92 -6.68
N PRO A 470 -39.43 -10.80 -8.02
CA PRO A 470 -39.75 -11.89 -8.93
C PRO A 470 -38.57 -12.85 -9.17
N ALA A 471 -38.91 -14.12 -9.39
CA ALA A 471 -38.00 -15.26 -9.62
C ALA A 471 -37.31 -15.25 -11.00
N PRO A 472 -36.13 -15.90 -11.15
CA PRO A 472 -35.37 -15.93 -12.40
C PRO A 472 -35.72 -17.10 -13.34
N VAL A 473 -35.58 -16.84 -14.64
CA VAL A 473 -35.79 -17.76 -15.77
C VAL A 473 -34.48 -18.47 -16.14
N ALA A 474 -34.62 -19.72 -16.58
CA ALA A 474 -33.61 -20.74 -16.86
C ALA A 474 -32.57 -20.41 -17.97
N ALA A 475 -31.41 -21.05 -17.83
CA ALA A 475 -30.27 -21.04 -18.74
C ALA A 475 -30.43 -22.01 -19.93
N PRO A 476 -29.78 -21.76 -21.09
CA PRO A 476 -29.53 -22.77 -22.11
C PRO A 476 -28.07 -23.26 -22.15
N ALA A 477 -27.93 -24.45 -22.72
CA ALA A 477 -26.80 -25.38 -22.65
C ALA A 477 -25.59 -25.07 -23.56
N LYS A 478 -24.48 -25.74 -23.19
CA LYS A 478 -23.13 -25.80 -23.75
C LYS A 478 -23.06 -26.46 -25.15
N PRO A 479 -22.12 -26.03 -26.02
CA PRO A 479 -21.60 -26.87 -27.10
C PRO A 479 -20.20 -27.42 -26.82
N GLU A 480 -19.99 -28.60 -27.39
CA GLU A 480 -18.90 -29.56 -27.28
C GLU A 480 -17.71 -29.22 -28.21
N ALA A 481 -16.51 -29.68 -27.84
CA ALA A 481 -15.24 -29.43 -28.54
C ALA A 481 -14.85 -30.59 -29.47
N PRO A 482 -14.02 -30.36 -30.51
CA PRO A 482 -13.26 -31.41 -31.17
C PRO A 482 -11.77 -31.41 -30.75
N ALA A 483 -11.21 -32.62 -30.64
CA ALA A 483 -9.83 -32.94 -30.28
C ALA A 483 -8.91 -33.09 -31.51
N GLU A 484 -7.62 -32.76 -31.37
CA GLU A 484 -6.53 -33.15 -32.30
C GLU A 484 -5.16 -33.25 -31.54
N PRO A 485 -4.13 -33.95 -32.08
CA PRO A 485 -3.28 -34.95 -31.37
C PRO A 485 -1.86 -34.49 -30.95
N PRO A 486 -1.05 -35.32 -30.24
CA PRO A 486 0.14 -34.85 -29.53
C PRO A 486 1.44 -34.90 -30.35
N VAL A 487 2.23 -33.83 -30.27
CA VAL A 487 3.62 -33.78 -30.77
C VAL A 487 4.59 -33.86 -29.58
N LYS A 488 5.42 -34.90 -29.58
CA LYS A 488 6.56 -35.09 -28.66
C LYS A 488 7.76 -34.26 -29.14
N VAL A 489 8.38 -33.47 -28.25
CA VAL A 489 9.81 -33.10 -28.38
C VAL A 489 10.49 -33.10 -27.01
N SER A 490 11.63 -33.79 -26.99
CA SER A 490 12.54 -34.07 -25.88
C SER A 490 13.41 -32.86 -25.50
N ALA A 491 13.93 -32.89 -24.27
CA ALA A 491 14.80 -31.89 -23.63
C ALA A 491 16.25 -31.86 -24.15
N ALA A 492 16.87 -30.67 -24.15
CA ALA A 492 18.25 -30.39 -23.68
C ALA A 492 18.60 -28.88 -23.84
N PRO A 493 19.48 -28.31 -22.98
CA PRO A 493 19.71 -26.86 -22.87
C PRO A 493 20.89 -26.36 -23.73
N PRO A 494 20.92 -25.08 -24.15
CA PRO A 494 22.16 -24.46 -24.59
C PRO A 494 22.70 -23.42 -23.60
N ALA A 495 24.03 -23.48 -23.49
CA ALA A 495 24.89 -22.72 -22.63
C ALA A 495 25.02 -21.24 -23.01
N ALA A 496 25.34 -20.43 -22.00
CA ALA A 496 25.73 -19.04 -22.11
C ALA A 496 27.02 -18.84 -22.93
N LYS A 497 27.02 -17.87 -23.85
CA LYS A 497 28.21 -17.19 -24.38
C LYS A 497 27.89 -15.72 -24.72
N PRO A 498 28.92 -14.85 -24.74
CA PRO A 498 28.82 -13.45 -24.32
C PRO A 498 28.41 -12.50 -25.44
N ILE A 499 27.61 -11.47 -25.11
CA ILE A 499 27.30 -10.38 -26.03
C ILE A 499 28.52 -9.48 -26.11
N THR A 500 29.13 -9.47 -27.29
CA THR A 500 30.22 -8.58 -27.68
C THR A 500 29.63 -7.28 -28.21
N HIS A 501 30.22 -6.14 -27.84
CA HIS A 501 29.90 -4.82 -28.35
C HIS A 501 29.96 -4.78 -29.89
N LEU A 502 28.93 -4.18 -30.52
CA LEU A 502 29.02 -3.66 -31.89
C LEU A 502 28.63 -2.18 -31.90
N ALA A 503 29.51 -1.41 -32.52
CA ALA A 503 29.47 0.03 -32.74
C ALA A 503 28.41 0.42 -33.80
N PRO A 504 28.04 1.71 -33.91
CA PRO A 504 26.93 2.16 -34.74
C PRO A 504 27.30 2.23 -36.23
N ALA A 505 26.33 1.90 -37.09
CA ALA A 505 26.46 2.07 -38.54
C ALA A 505 25.96 3.45 -38.98
N ASP A 506 26.81 4.12 -39.77
CA ASP A 506 26.56 5.37 -40.48
C ASP A 506 25.40 5.30 -41.46
N VAL A 507 24.54 6.33 -41.47
CA VAL A 507 23.68 6.66 -42.61
C VAL A 507 23.84 8.16 -42.91
N ALA A 508 24.43 8.43 -44.08
CA ALA A 508 24.62 9.76 -44.67
C ALA A 508 23.41 10.16 -45.56
N PRO A 509 23.28 11.44 -45.96
CA PRO A 509 21.99 12.14 -46.04
C PRO A 509 21.39 12.25 -47.46
N ALA A 510 20.07 12.40 -47.54
CA ALA A 510 19.36 12.83 -48.75
C ALA A 510 19.08 14.35 -48.72
N LYS A 511 19.37 15.01 -49.86
CA LYS A 511 19.27 16.45 -50.12
C LYS A 511 17.85 16.92 -50.52
N PRO A 512 17.59 18.26 -50.51
CA PRO A 512 16.26 18.87 -50.48
C PRO A 512 15.64 19.14 -51.86
N VAL A 513 14.30 19.27 -51.90
CA VAL A 513 13.55 19.79 -53.06
C VAL A 513 12.76 21.03 -52.62
N GLU A 514 13.02 22.15 -53.29
CA GLU A 514 12.33 23.45 -53.20
C GLU A 514 11.19 23.57 -54.26
N PRO A 515 10.29 24.57 -54.16
CA PRO A 515 8.90 24.52 -54.64
C PRO A 515 8.69 25.17 -56.03
N PRO A 516 7.46 25.09 -56.59
CA PRO A 516 7.01 26.04 -57.60
C PRO A 516 5.86 26.92 -57.13
N VAL A 517 5.98 28.22 -57.44
CA VAL A 517 4.96 29.26 -57.42
C VAL A 517 4.39 29.43 -58.83
N ALA A 518 3.07 29.55 -59.00
CA ALA A 518 2.44 30.40 -60.04
C ALA A 518 0.92 30.58 -59.82
N LYS A 519 0.49 31.85 -59.85
CA LYS A 519 -0.92 32.30 -59.96
C LYS A 519 -1.50 32.02 -61.35
N PRO A 520 -2.83 32.12 -61.53
CA PRO A 520 -3.35 33.26 -62.31
C PRO A 520 -4.57 33.96 -61.69
N ALA A 521 -4.88 35.14 -62.26
CA ALA A 521 -5.75 36.19 -61.72
C ALA A 521 -7.03 36.41 -62.57
N VAL A 522 -8.13 36.78 -61.89
CA VAL A 522 -9.31 37.66 -62.23
C VAL A 522 -10.13 37.44 -63.54
N PRO A 523 -11.47 37.70 -63.55
CA PRO A 523 -11.98 39.08 -63.52
C PRO A 523 -13.28 39.38 -62.73
N VAL A 524 -13.47 40.69 -62.60
CA VAL A 524 -14.49 41.50 -61.92
C VAL A 524 -15.76 41.65 -62.77
N ALA A 525 -16.93 41.77 -62.12
CA ALA A 525 -18.12 42.52 -62.57
C ALA A 525 -19.13 42.55 -61.40
N GLU A 526 -19.97 43.53 -61.14
CA GLU A 526 -20.08 44.96 -61.43
C GLU A 526 -21.27 45.42 -60.56
N LYS A 527 -21.20 46.61 -59.95
CA LYS A 527 -22.28 47.21 -59.16
C LYS A 527 -23.16 48.06 -60.07
N PRO A 528 -24.48 48.18 -59.79
CA PRO A 528 -25.11 49.50 -59.91
C PRO A 528 -25.89 49.92 -58.65
N ALA A 529 -25.97 51.23 -58.50
CA ALA A 529 -26.60 51.99 -57.42
C ALA A 529 -28.07 52.33 -57.71
N GLY A 530 -28.88 52.44 -56.66
CA GLY A 530 -29.92 53.48 -56.56
C GLY A 530 -31.07 53.20 -55.59
N PRO A 531 -31.79 54.24 -55.09
CA PRO A 531 -32.03 54.42 -53.65
C PRO A 531 -33.51 54.35 -53.22
N VAL A 532 -33.78 54.02 -51.94
CA VAL A 532 -34.99 54.47 -51.23
C VAL A 532 -34.66 54.72 -49.75
N SER A 533 -35.22 55.80 -49.22
CA SER A 533 -34.98 56.45 -47.93
C SER A 533 -35.91 55.96 -46.80
N ALA A 534 -35.39 56.07 -45.57
CA ALA A 534 -36.03 56.33 -44.26
C ALA A 534 -36.99 55.31 -43.60
N ALA A 535 -36.55 54.75 -42.46
CA ALA A 535 -37.28 54.78 -41.16
C ALA A 535 -36.35 54.34 -39.99
N ASP A 536 -36.55 54.99 -38.85
CA ASP A 536 -35.77 55.03 -37.59
C ASP A 536 -35.29 53.69 -36.98
N LYS A 537 -34.06 53.71 -36.41
CA LYS A 537 -33.72 52.96 -35.19
C LYS A 537 -32.52 53.59 -34.43
N PRO A 538 -32.51 53.65 -33.08
CA PRO A 538 -31.63 54.53 -32.32
C PRO A 538 -30.18 54.06 -32.21
N GLU A 539 -29.31 55.06 -32.05
CA GLU A 539 -27.87 55.05 -31.77
C GLU A 539 -27.47 54.16 -30.57
N PRO A 540 -26.40 53.34 -30.68
CA PRO A 540 -25.89 52.56 -29.57
C PRO A 540 -25.06 53.44 -28.61
N ALA A 541 -25.48 53.46 -27.35
CA ALA A 541 -24.75 54.08 -26.25
C ALA A 541 -23.29 53.58 -26.15
N PRO A 542 -22.34 54.42 -25.69
CA PRO A 542 -20.94 54.04 -25.56
C PRO A 542 -20.77 52.92 -24.52
N LYS A 543 -20.03 51.87 -24.89
CA LYS A 543 -19.63 50.80 -23.96
C LYS A 543 -18.84 51.41 -22.80
N PRO A 544 -19.21 51.14 -21.52
CA PRO A 544 -18.37 51.54 -20.41
C PRO A 544 -17.02 50.81 -20.51
N ALA A 545 -15.94 51.58 -20.39
CA ALA A 545 -14.59 51.05 -20.26
C ALA A 545 -14.55 50.08 -19.07
N LYS A 546 -14.00 48.88 -19.30
CA LYS A 546 -13.73 47.88 -18.26
C LYS A 546 -12.84 48.53 -17.20
N ALA A 547 -13.37 48.75 -16.01
CA ALA A 547 -12.55 49.05 -14.83
C ALA A 547 -11.46 47.96 -14.70
N PRO A 548 -10.24 48.30 -14.25
CA PRO A 548 -9.23 47.29 -13.94
C PRO A 548 -9.83 46.30 -12.95
N ALA A 549 -9.74 45.00 -13.24
CA ALA A 549 -10.22 43.97 -12.33
C ALA A 549 -9.43 44.08 -11.01
N GLU A 550 -10.12 44.41 -9.92
CA GLU A 550 -9.52 44.39 -8.59
C GLU A 550 -9.15 42.96 -8.21
N LEU A 551 -7.88 42.76 -7.86
CA LEU A 551 -7.37 41.48 -7.37
C LEU A 551 -8.07 41.11 -6.07
N ARG A 552 -8.69 39.93 -6.02
CA ARG A 552 -9.42 39.47 -4.82
C ARG A 552 -9.14 38.00 -4.51
N PHE A 553 -9.45 37.60 -3.28
CA PHE A 553 -9.43 36.18 -2.93
C PHE A 553 -10.57 35.42 -3.59
N GLN A 554 -10.30 34.19 -4.01
CA GLN A 554 -11.31 33.26 -4.48
C GLN A 554 -12.32 32.99 -3.35
N GLU A 555 -13.59 33.10 -3.68
CA GLU A 555 -14.69 32.71 -2.80
C GLU A 555 -14.86 31.18 -2.83
N THR A 556 -15.35 30.60 -1.73
CA THR A 556 -15.67 29.16 -1.70
C THR A 556 -16.80 28.85 -2.68
N PRO A 557 -16.56 28.08 -3.75
CA PRO A 557 -17.57 27.77 -4.75
C PRO A 557 -18.64 26.83 -4.18
N GLY A 558 -19.84 26.90 -4.75
CA GLY A 558 -20.91 25.95 -4.44
C GLY A 558 -20.57 24.52 -4.91
N ALA A 559 -21.31 23.53 -4.38
CA ALA A 559 -21.07 22.12 -4.68
C ALA A 559 -21.11 21.77 -6.18
N GLU A 560 -21.91 22.50 -6.97
CA GLU A 560 -22.02 22.29 -8.44
C GLU A 560 -20.91 22.97 -9.24
N SER A 561 -20.17 23.89 -8.64
CA SER A 561 -19.11 24.69 -9.28
C SER A 561 -17.70 24.28 -8.84
N THR A 562 -17.60 23.32 -7.91
CA THR A 562 -16.33 22.80 -7.39
C THR A 562 -15.96 21.44 -7.98
N ALA A 563 -14.66 21.23 -8.15
CA ALA A 563 -14.09 19.97 -8.58
C ALA A 563 -13.84 18.97 -7.42
N LEU A 564 -14.25 19.31 -6.19
CA LEU A 564 -14.26 18.34 -5.08
C LEU A 564 -15.12 17.13 -5.45
N LEU A 565 -14.61 15.94 -5.14
CA LEU A 565 -15.30 14.68 -5.47
C LEU A 565 -16.56 14.51 -4.61
N PRO A 566 -17.73 14.22 -5.22
CA PRO A 566 -18.94 13.88 -4.48
C PRO A 566 -18.76 12.63 -3.62
N ARG A 567 -19.47 12.54 -2.49
CA ARG A 567 -19.46 11.34 -1.62
C ARG A 567 -19.87 10.04 -2.34
N ARG A 568 -20.65 10.14 -3.41
CA ARG A 568 -21.10 9.01 -4.23
C ARG A 568 -20.13 8.63 -5.36
N GLY A 569 -18.95 9.25 -5.44
CA GLY A 569 -18.00 9.04 -6.53
C GLY A 569 -18.27 9.90 -7.77
N ALA A 570 -17.53 9.64 -8.86
CA ALA A 570 -17.50 10.43 -10.09
C ALA A 570 -18.08 9.70 -11.32
N ASP A 571 -18.96 8.71 -11.12
CA ASP A 571 -19.42 7.84 -12.22
C ASP A 571 -20.25 8.58 -13.27
N LYS A 572 -21.06 9.56 -12.84
CA LYS A 572 -21.84 10.40 -13.74
C LYS A 572 -20.92 11.27 -14.60
N GLU A 573 -19.89 11.82 -13.99
CA GLU A 573 -18.88 12.65 -14.65
C GLU A 573 -18.06 11.83 -15.64
N ARG A 574 -17.68 10.59 -15.30
CA ARG A 574 -16.99 9.67 -16.22
C ARG A 574 -17.85 9.32 -17.43
N GLN A 575 -19.13 9.02 -17.22
CA GLN A 575 -20.06 8.74 -18.31
C GLN A 575 -20.24 9.97 -19.20
N TRP A 576 -20.39 11.14 -18.60
CA TRP A 576 -20.48 12.42 -19.31
C TRP A 576 -19.22 12.67 -20.14
N LEU A 577 -18.02 12.47 -19.58
CA LEU A 577 -16.75 12.69 -20.27
C LEU A 577 -16.61 11.81 -21.53
N ARG A 578 -16.91 10.51 -21.40
CA ARG A 578 -16.90 9.57 -22.54
C ARG A 578 -17.86 10.01 -23.65
N LYS A 579 -19.07 10.43 -23.26
CA LYS A 579 -20.10 10.89 -24.20
C LYS A 579 -19.70 12.20 -24.89
N SER A 580 -19.15 13.14 -24.13
CA SER A 580 -18.78 14.47 -24.62
C SER A 580 -17.57 14.44 -25.57
N LEU A 581 -16.59 13.57 -25.31
CA LEU A 581 -15.39 13.43 -26.16
C LEU A 581 -15.63 12.51 -27.37
N GLY A 582 -16.57 11.56 -27.29
CA GLY A 582 -16.93 10.70 -28.42
C GLY A 582 -15.72 9.95 -29.01
N ALA A 583 -15.46 10.14 -30.30
CA ALA A 583 -14.34 9.51 -31.00
C ALA A 583 -12.96 9.90 -30.41
N GLU A 584 -12.83 11.12 -29.89
CA GLU A 584 -11.59 11.60 -29.28
C GLU A 584 -11.25 10.80 -28.01
N TYR A 585 -12.25 10.37 -27.24
CA TYR A 585 -12.05 9.50 -26.08
C TYR A 585 -11.36 8.19 -26.49
N GLY A 586 -11.77 7.58 -27.60
CA GLY A 586 -11.18 6.34 -28.11
C GLY A 586 -9.69 6.49 -28.38
N LEU A 587 -9.28 7.57 -29.05
CA LEU A 587 -7.87 7.85 -29.37
C LEU A 587 -7.01 8.06 -28.11
N MET A 588 -7.49 8.88 -27.18
CA MET A 588 -6.79 9.12 -25.92
C MET A 588 -6.72 7.85 -25.06
N SER A 589 -7.81 7.09 -25.00
CA SER A 589 -7.87 5.85 -24.23
C SER A 589 -6.90 4.79 -24.72
N ASN A 590 -6.65 4.68 -26.03
CA ASN A 590 -5.66 3.75 -26.59
C ASN A 590 -4.24 4.15 -26.20
N THR A 591 -3.93 5.45 -26.26
CA THR A 591 -2.64 6.00 -25.87
C THR A 591 -2.38 5.77 -24.38
N VAL A 592 -3.34 6.12 -23.53
CA VAL A 592 -3.26 5.93 -22.08
C VAL A 592 -3.19 4.44 -21.71
N ALA A 593 -3.98 3.58 -22.35
CA ALA A 593 -3.93 2.13 -22.10
C ALA A 593 -2.54 1.55 -22.36
N ARG A 594 -1.85 2.02 -23.42
CA ARG A 594 -0.47 1.65 -23.71
C ARG A 594 0.50 2.15 -22.65
N ILE A 595 0.41 3.41 -22.26
CA ILE A 595 1.26 3.96 -21.18
C ILE A 595 1.06 3.14 -19.90
N LEU A 596 -0.20 2.94 -19.48
CA LEU A 596 -0.50 2.22 -18.24
C LEU A 596 -0.09 0.73 -18.29
N SER A 597 -0.10 0.09 -19.46
CA SER A 597 0.35 -1.30 -19.61
C SER A 597 1.87 -1.44 -19.55
N GLU A 598 2.63 -0.41 -19.93
CA GLU A 598 4.10 -0.37 -19.81
C GLU A 598 4.56 -0.07 -18.37
N HIS A 599 3.65 0.32 -17.48
CA HIS A 599 3.95 0.66 -16.08
C HIS A 599 3.46 -0.39 -15.06
N PRO A 600 4.36 -1.11 -14.35
CA PRO A 600 4.02 -2.21 -13.44
C PRO A 600 3.02 -1.84 -12.33
N GLY A 601 2.98 -0.58 -11.89
CA GLY A 601 2.07 -0.10 -10.84
C GLY A 601 0.59 0.00 -11.25
N PHE A 602 0.28 -0.09 -12.55
CA PHE A 602 -1.08 0.03 -13.09
C PHE A 602 -1.60 -1.25 -13.76
N GLN A 603 -0.73 -2.21 -14.06
CA GLN A 603 -1.09 -3.48 -14.71
C GLN A 603 -2.16 -4.28 -13.93
N GLY A 604 -2.08 -4.32 -12.59
CA GLY A 604 -3.11 -5.00 -11.76
C GLY A 604 -4.45 -4.27 -11.67
N VAL A 605 -4.48 -2.96 -11.95
CA VAL A 605 -5.68 -2.11 -11.92
C VAL A 605 -6.46 -2.20 -13.24
N LEU A 606 -5.77 -2.56 -14.34
CA LEU A 606 -6.36 -2.71 -15.67
C LEU A 606 -7.08 -4.05 -15.89
N SER A 607 -6.88 -5.06 -15.04
CA SER A 607 -7.46 -6.41 -15.21
C SER A 607 -8.84 -6.61 -14.55
N THR A 608 -9.41 -5.59 -13.90
CA THR A 608 -10.70 -5.65 -13.19
C THR A 608 -11.77 -4.80 -13.89
N SER A 609 -13.06 -5.00 -13.57
CA SER A 609 -14.17 -4.18 -14.12
C SER A 609 -14.04 -2.68 -13.82
N SER A 610 -13.18 -2.29 -12.86
CA SER A 610 -12.78 -0.90 -12.57
C SER A 610 -11.76 -0.30 -13.57
N SER A 611 -11.27 -1.09 -14.53
CA SER A 611 -10.31 -0.66 -15.56
C SER A 611 -10.83 0.47 -16.43
N ALA A 612 -12.12 0.42 -16.80
CA ALA A 612 -12.75 1.47 -17.60
C ALA A 612 -12.86 2.81 -16.85
N GLU A 613 -13.07 2.79 -15.53
CA GLU A 613 -13.05 3.99 -14.69
C GLU A 613 -11.65 4.58 -14.61
N VAL A 614 -10.65 3.74 -14.35
CA VAL A 614 -9.23 4.14 -14.24
C VAL A 614 -8.74 4.73 -15.56
N LEU A 615 -9.11 4.11 -16.67
CA LEU A 615 -8.78 4.59 -18.01
C LEU A 615 -9.41 5.96 -18.28
N THR A 616 -10.69 6.15 -17.93
CA THR A 616 -11.38 7.45 -18.09
C THR A 616 -10.76 8.53 -17.24
N ASP A 617 -10.45 8.23 -15.98
CA ASP A 617 -9.80 9.15 -15.06
C ASP A 617 -8.41 9.56 -15.59
N ALA A 618 -7.63 8.62 -16.13
CA ALA A 618 -6.32 8.90 -16.72
C ALA A 618 -6.41 9.68 -18.05
N VAL A 619 -7.41 9.40 -18.89
CA VAL A 619 -7.73 10.22 -20.08
C VAL A 619 -8.07 11.65 -19.68
N ALA A 620 -8.84 11.85 -18.60
CA ALA A 620 -9.16 13.18 -18.10
C ALA A 620 -7.89 13.94 -17.69
N VAL A 621 -6.96 13.28 -16.99
CA VAL A 621 -5.66 13.89 -16.62
C VAL A 621 -4.86 14.28 -17.86
N GLN A 622 -4.73 13.40 -18.85
CA GLN A 622 -4.00 13.72 -20.08
C GLN A 622 -4.67 14.88 -20.86
N LEU A 623 -6.01 14.93 -20.89
CA LEU A 623 -6.76 16.03 -21.50
C LEU A 623 -6.46 17.36 -20.79
N TYR A 624 -6.46 17.36 -19.45
CA TYR A 624 -6.14 18.53 -18.64
C TYR A 624 -4.69 19.02 -18.85
N LEU A 625 -3.74 18.10 -19.01
CA LEU A 625 -2.32 18.41 -19.23
C LEU A 625 -2.05 18.91 -20.66
N SER A 626 -2.93 18.60 -21.62
CA SER A 626 -2.85 19.12 -22.98
C SER A 626 -3.28 20.59 -23.08
N PRO A 627 -2.97 21.29 -24.20
CA PRO A 627 -3.44 22.65 -24.44
C PRO A 627 -4.96 22.84 -24.33
N LYS A 628 -5.75 21.77 -24.57
CA LYS A 628 -7.22 21.80 -24.45
C LYS A 628 -7.70 22.01 -23.01
N GLY A 629 -6.88 21.67 -22.02
CA GLY A 629 -7.17 21.82 -20.59
C GLY A 629 -6.92 23.23 -20.03
N SER A 630 -6.32 24.13 -20.81
CA SER A 630 -5.84 25.45 -20.37
C SER A 630 -6.93 26.33 -19.73
N THR A 631 -8.18 26.19 -20.16
CA THR A 631 -9.31 27.02 -19.69
C THR A 631 -9.98 26.52 -18.41
N ILE A 632 -9.67 25.30 -17.96
CA ILE A 632 -10.35 24.64 -16.83
C ILE A 632 -10.13 25.43 -15.53
N ASP A 633 -8.89 25.84 -15.27
CA ASP A 633 -8.51 26.52 -14.02
C ASP A 633 -9.20 27.88 -13.91
N ALA A 634 -9.28 28.63 -15.01
CA ALA A 634 -9.97 29.92 -15.05
C ALA A 634 -11.48 29.78 -14.74
N GLY A 635 -12.12 28.68 -15.18
CA GLY A 635 -13.51 28.39 -14.84
C GLY A 635 -13.69 28.08 -13.35
N LEU A 636 -12.83 27.22 -12.81
CA LEU A 636 -12.87 26.80 -11.41
C LEU A 636 -12.59 27.96 -10.44
N ARG A 637 -11.59 28.80 -10.71
CA ARG A 637 -11.25 29.97 -9.87
C ARG A 637 -12.35 31.03 -9.82
N ARG A 638 -13.17 31.12 -10.88
CA ARG A 638 -14.36 32.00 -10.90
C ARG A 638 -15.56 31.40 -10.18
N GLY A 639 -15.49 30.14 -9.74
CA GLY A 639 -16.63 29.42 -9.17
C GLY A 639 -17.80 29.30 -10.15
N ALA A 640 -17.52 29.24 -11.45
CA ALA A 640 -18.55 29.19 -12.48
C ALA A 640 -19.06 27.75 -12.68
N ASN A 641 -20.37 27.59 -12.91
CA ASN A 641 -20.90 26.31 -13.39
C ASN A 641 -20.54 26.12 -14.86
N GLY A 642 -20.13 24.91 -15.27
CA GLY A 642 -19.86 24.63 -16.67
C GLY A 642 -19.22 23.26 -16.94
N PRO A 643 -18.94 22.95 -18.22
CA PRO A 643 -18.38 21.65 -18.64
C PRO A 643 -16.98 21.36 -18.07
N HIS A 644 -16.27 22.38 -17.58
CA HIS A 644 -14.97 22.21 -16.92
C HIS A 644 -15.07 21.48 -15.57
N VAL A 645 -16.21 21.54 -14.87
CA VAL A 645 -16.42 20.89 -13.56
C VAL A 645 -16.42 19.35 -13.65
N PRO A 646 -17.23 18.70 -14.50
CA PRO A 646 -17.20 17.23 -14.62
C PRO A 646 -15.86 16.71 -15.14
N VAL A 647 -15.19 17.46 -16.03
CA VAL A 647 -13.82 17.14 -16.46
C VAL A 647 -12.87 17.18 -15.26
N ALA A 648 -12.89 18.28 -14.50
CA ALA A 648 -12.01 18.48 -13.35
C ALA A 648 -12.23 17.41 -12.26
N ARG A 649 -13.46 16.96 -12.01
CA ARG A 649 -13.71 15.84 -11.07
C ARG A 649 -13.06 14.53 -11.54
N CYS A 650 -13.13 14.22 -12.83
CA CYS A 650 -12.44 13.06 -13.40
C CYS A 650 -10.90 13.22 -13.28
N VAL A 651 -10.38 14.44 -13.49
CA VAL A 651 -8.96 14.74 -13.29
C VAL A 651 -8.55 14.52 -11.84
N VAL A 652 -9.31 15.03 -10.85
CA VAL A 652 -9.03 14.80 -9.42
C VAL A 652 -9.04 13.32 -9.08
N ALA A 653 -10.01 12.55 -9.61
CA ALA A 653 -10.05 11.11 -9.44
C ALA A 653 -8.80 10.42 -10.03
N GLY A 654 -8.33 10.84 -11.20
CA GLY A 654 -7.12 10.32 -11.85
C GLY A 654 -5.84 10.66 -11.09
N LEU A 655 -5.68 11.93 -10.70
CA LEU A 655 -4.53 12.43 -9.93
C LEU A 655 -4.39 11.71 -8.59
N SER A 656 -5.48 11.29 -7.96
CA SER A 656 -5.45 10.53 -6.70
C SER A 656 -4.63 9.22 -6.79
N ARG A 657 -4.49 8.68 -8.01
CA ARG A 657 -3.77 7.43 -8.32
C ARG A 657 -2.30 7.66 -8.67
N LEU A 658 -1.89 8.90 -8.94
CA LEU A 658 -0.51 9.25 -9.25
C LEU A 658 0.34 9.38 -7.99
N PRO A 659 1.68 9.18 -8.10
CA PRO A 659 2.59 9.37 -6.98
C PRO A 659 2.51 10.78 -6.41
N SER A 660 2.40 10.88 -5.08
CA SER A 660 2.52 12.17 -4.40
C SER A 660 3.98 12.65 -4.41
N HIS A 661 4.15 13.95 -4.61
CA HIS A 661 5.36 14.70 -4.33
C HIS A 661 5.29 15.22 -2.90
N ARG A 662 6.37 15.01 -2.14
CA ARG A 662 6.56 15.56 -0.79
C ARG A 662 7.82 16.42 -0.83
N GLY A 663 7.80 17.62 -0.27
CA GLY A 663 8.94 18.53 -0.30
C GLY A 663 8.72 19.75 -1.18
N PRO A 664 9.81 20.51 -1.48
CA PRO A 664 9.71 21.79 -2.16
C PRO A 664 9.24 21.66 -3.61
N ALA A 665 8.22 22.43 -3.97
CA ALA A 665 7.81 22.71 -5.33
C ALA A 665 7.85 24.23 -5.57
N THR A 666 8.06 24.67 -6.81
CA THR A 666 8.30 26.09 -7.12
C THR A 666 7.76 26.49 -8.48
N PHE A 667 7.48 27.78 -8.63
CA PHE A 667 7.27 28.45 -9.91
C PHE A 667 7.60 29.95 -9.74
N ALA A 668 7.98 30.62 -10.83
CA ALA A 668 8.10 32.09 -10.84
C ALA A 668 6.73 32.72 -11.14
N ALA A 669 6.47 33.89 -10.56
CA ALA A 669 5.23 34.64 -10.72
C ALA A 669 5.49 36.14 -10.86
N GLU A 670 4.63 36.82 -11.60
CA GLU A 670 4.52 38.28 -11.60
C GLU A 670 3.35 38.68 -10.70
N LEU A 671 3.63 39.43 -9.63
CA LEU A 671 2.62 39.88 -8.68
C LEU A 671 2.45 41.40 -8.76
N PRO A 672 1.23 41.92 -8.94
CA PRO A 672 1.02 43.36 -8.91
C PRO A 672 1.27 43.89 -7.49
N PRO A 673 1.63 45.18 -7.32
CA PRO A 673 1.87 45.77 -5.99
C PRO A 673 0.69 45.62 -5.02
N SER A 674 -0.54 45.53 -5.53
CA SER A 674 -1.75 45.32 -4.73
C SER A 674 -1.87 43.91 -4.11
N ALA A 675 -1.07 42.93 -4.56
CA ALA A 675 -1.09 41.57 -4.02
C ALA A 675 -0.43 41.47 -2.64
N TRP A 676 0.62 42.25 -2.37
CA TRP A 676 1.41 42.14 -1.13
C TRP A 676 0.61 42.47 0.13
N PRO A 677 -0.16 43.58 0.19
CA PRO A 677 -1.01 43.85 1.33
C PRO A 677 -2.08 42.77 1.58
N LEU A 678 -2.58 42.11 0.53
CA LEU A 678 -3.54 41.02 0.66
C LEU A 678 -2.89 39.77 1.29
N LEU A 679 -1.67 39.43 0.87
CA LEU A 679 -0.93 38.29 1.41
C LEU A 679 -0.55 38.49 2.87
N ASP A 680 -0.21 39.72 3.27
CA ASP A 680 0.08 40.05 4.66
C ASP A 680 -1.17 39.97 5.56
N GLN A 681 -2.34 40.31 5.02
CA GLN A 681 -3.62 40.24 5.73
C GLN A 681 -4.16 38.81 5.90
N ARG A 682 -3.91 37.92 4.92
CA ARG A 682 -4.48 36.57 4.91
C ARG A 682 -3.40 35.49 4.90
N LYS A 683 -3.21 34.86 6.06
CA LYS A 683 -2.21 33.79 6.22
C LYS A 683 -2.58 32.45 5.59
N VAL A 684 -3.79 32.28 5.05
CA VAL A 684 -4.26 31.02 4.47
C VAL A 684 -4.94 31.27 3.13
N LEU A 685 -4.46 30.57 2.11
CA LEU A 685 -4.90 30.66 0.72
C LEU A 685 -5.52 29.33 0.31
N THR A 686 -6.74 29.31 -0.20
CA THR A 686 -7.36 28.09 -0.75
C THR A 686 -7.48 28.24 -2.25
N GLU A 687 -6.86 27.32 -2.99
CA GLU A 687 -6.87 27.31 -4.45
C GLU A 687 -8.01 26.42 -4.95
N TRP A 688 -8.94 26.98 -5.73
CA TRP A 688 -10.09 26.25 -6.27
C TRP A 688 -9.89 25.78 -7.71
N GLY A 689 -8.89 26.29 -8.43
CA GLY A 689 -8.36 25.64 -9.63
C GLY A 689 -7.31 24.57 -9.30
N PHE A 690 -6.64 24.06 -10.31
CA PHE A 690 -5.45 23.24 -10.10
C PHE A 690 -4.21 24.15 -10.02
N LEU A 691 -3.41 24.00 -8.96
CA LEU A 691 -2.13 24.71 -8.86
C LEU A 691 -1.05 23.91 -9.59
N ASN A 692 -0.37 24.55 -10.55
CA ASN A 692 0.77 23.98 -11.26
C ASN A 692 2.07 24.49 -10.63
N ALA A 693 2.95 23.59 -10.25
CA ALA A 693 4.29 23.89 -9.74
C ALA A 693 5.32 22.90 -10.32
N LEU A 694 6.60 23.17 -10.09
CA LEU A 694 7.72 22.36 -10.57
C LEU A 694 8.54 21.83 -9.40
N THR A 695 9.13 20.64 -9.53
CA THR A 695 10.06 20.12 -8.48
C THR A 695 11.42 20.83 -8.47
N GLN A 696 11.70 21.66 -9.47
CA GLN A 696 12.91 22.46 -9.61
C GLN A 696 12.61 23.67 -10.52
N PRO A 697 13.36 24.79 -10.39
CA PRO A 697 13.16 25.96 -11.24
C PRO A 697 13.32 25.66 -12.74
N SER A 698 12.70 26.47 -13.58
CA SER A 698 12.83 26.45 -15.04
C SER A 698 13.17 27.85 -15.55
N SER A 699 14.01 27.93 -16.57
CA SER A 699 14.33 29.20 -17.26
C SER A 699 13.19 29.71 -18.16
N THR A 700 12.24 28.85 -18.54
CA THR A 700 11.10 29.21 -19.40
C THR A 700 9.99 29.93 -18.61
N VAL A 701 9.90 29.69 -17.30
CA VAL A 701 8.91 30.35 -16.44
C VAL A 701 9.57 31.58 -15.82
N ASP A 702 9.33 32.74 -16.42
CA ASP A 702 9.86 34.03 -15.96
C ASP A 702 8.89 34.72 -14.97
N GLY A 703 9.39 35.74 -14.27
CA GLY A 703 8.65 36.55 -13.32
C GLY A 703 9.55 37.07 -12.21
N GLU A 704 9.21 38.18 -11.57
CA GLU A 704 10.10 38.83 -10.58
C GLU A 704 10.03 38.22 -9.17
N THR A 705 9.11 37.28 -8.92
CA THR A 705 8.89 36.65 -7.61
C THR A 705 8.97 35.14 -7.68
N ASP A 706 9.73 34.52 -6.77
CA ASP A 706 9.78 33.07 -6.60
C ASP A 706 8.71 32.60 -5.61
N VAL A 707 7.78 31.76 -6.07
CA VAL A 707 6.82 31.09 -5.20
C VAL A 707 7.35 29.70 -4.89
N LEU A 708 7.48 29.39 -3.60
CA LEU A 708 7.88 28.06 -3.14
C LEU A 708 6.80 27.48 -2.23
N VAL A 709 6.46 26.23 -2.48
CA VAL A 709 5.44 25.49 -1.74
C VAL A 709 6.09 24.25 -1.15
N TRP A 710 6.02 24.10 0.17
CA TRP A 710 6.24 22.81 0.78
C TRP A 710 5.03 21.90 0.52
N SER A 711 5.19 20.94 -0.37
CA SER A 711 4.14 20.00 -0.80
C SER A 711 4.07 18.76 0.08
N ILE A 712 2.86 18.26 0.30
CA ILE A 712 2.50 17.03 1.02
C ILE A 712 1.70 16.09 0.12
N THR A 713 0.74 16.62 -0.66
CA THR A 713 -0.18 15.79 -1.46
C THR A 713 -0.13 16.06 -2.96
N GLY A 714 0.64 17.08 -3.40
CA GLY A 714 0.82 17.41 -4.81
C GLY A 714 1.19 16.18 -5.65
N ARG A 715 0.71 16.08 -6.88
CA ARG A 715 0.80 14.85 -7.70
C ARG A 715 1.78 15.03 -8.85
N ARG A 716 2.68 14.06 -9.01
CA ARG A 716 3.63 14.04 -10.13
C ARG A 716 2.95 13.55 -11.37
N THR A 717 2.97 14.35 -12.42
CA THR A 717 2.23 14.08 -13.65
C THR A 717 3.04 13.43 -14.75
N LYS A 718 4.37 13.32 -14.60
CA LYS A 718 5.31 12.73 -15.58
C LYS A 718 4.78 11.51 -16.34
N LEU A 719 4.08 10.61 -15.65
CA LEU A 719 3.51 9.39 -16.22
C LEU A 719 2.46 9.65 -17.31
N LEU A 720 1.64 10.69 -17.16
CA LEU A 720 0.50 11.02 -18.01
C LEU A 720 0.70 12.33 -18.78
N GLU A 721 1.89 12.92 -18.73
CA GLU A 721 2.25 14.04 -19.58
C GLU A 721 2.11 13.65 -21.06
N PRO A 722 1.61 14.55 -21.93
CA PRO A 722 1.56 14.29 -23.36
C PRO A 722 2.98 14.12 -23.94
N SER A 723 3.09 13.34 -25.02
CA SER A 723 4.39 13.09 -25.70
C SER A 723 4.99 14.34 -26.32
N GLU A 724 4.14 15.30 -26.71
CA GLU A 724 4.53 16.62 -27.20
C GLU A 724 4.08 17.68 -26.19
N GLY A 725 4.97 18.63 -25.85
CA GLY A 725 4.67 19.72 -24.91
C GLY A 725 4.50 19.31 -23.44
N GLY A 726 4.80 18.05 -23.08
CA GLY A 726 4.73 17.55 -21.71
C GLY A 726 5.80 18.14 -20.79
N VAL A 727 5.47 18.30 -19.51
CA VAL A 727 6.37 18.89 -18.49
C VAL A 727 6.81 17.84 -17.48
N GLU A 728 8.05 17.37 -17.60
CA GLU A 728 8.57 16.21 -16.86
C GLU A 728 8.54 16.39 -15.31
N ASN A 729 8.82 17.59 -14.84
CA ASN A 729 8.97 17.93 -13.42
C ASN A 729 7.73 18.60 -12.81
N ARG A 730 6.57 18.52 -13.47
CA ARG A 730 5.32 19.10 -12.99
C ARG A 730 4.77 18.40 -11.75
N VAL A 731 4.32 19.21 -10.81
CA VAL A 731 3.57 18.84 -9.61
C VAL A 731 2.24 19.58 -9.65
N LEU A 732 1.16 18.84 -9.41
CA LEU A 732 -0.20 19.36 -9.49
C LEU A 732 -0.91 19.24 -8.15
N PHE A 733 -1.42 20.36 -7.64
CA PHE A 733 -2.29 20.37 -6.47
C PHE A 733 -3.73 20.45 -6.93
N VAL A 734 -4.62 19.73 -6.23
CA VAL A 734 -6.02 19.61 -6.61
C VAL A 734 -6.84 20.81 -6.11
N PRO A 735 -7.95 21.16 -6.77
CA PRO A 735 -8.95 22.09 -6.27
C PRO A 735 -9.34 21.85 -4.81
N GLY A 736 -9.41 22.94 -4.04
CA GLY A 736 -9.67 22.95 -2.60
C GLY A 736 -8.42 22.79 -1.73
N THR A 737 -7.22 22.73 -2.32
CA THR A 737 -5.97 22.67 -1.52
C THR A 737 -5.74 24.01 -0.84
N SER A 738 -5.44 23.95 0.46
CA SER A 738 -5.15 25.13 1.28
C SER A 738 -3.67 25.24 1.58
N PHE A 739 -3.15 26.46 1.58
CA PHE A 739 -1.76 26.81 1.78
C PHE A 739 -1.63 27.88 2.85
N LYS A 740 -0.75 27.69 3.82
CA LYS A 740 -0.38 28.72 4.79
C LYS A 740 0.76 29.55 4.23
N VAL A 741 0.61 30.87 4.27
CA VAL A 741 1.68 31.83 3.96
C VAL A 741 2.65 31.87 5.14
N LEU A 742 3.90 31.50 4.90
CA LEU A 742 4.96 31.47 5.92
C LEU A 742 5.76 32.78 5.90
N GLU A 743 6.12 33.25 4.70
CA GLU A 743 6.96 34.42 4.48
C GLU A 743 6.62 35.06 3.13
N THR A 744 6.61 36.39 3.10
CA THR A 744 6.44 37.24 1.92
C THR A 744 7.61 38.21 1.87
N ARG A 745 8.17 38.40 0.68
CA ARG A 745 9.22 39.39 0.40
C ARG A 745 8.96 40.03 -0.95
N GLU A 746 8.75 41.34 -0.96
CA GLU A 746 8.58 42.10 -2.21
C GLU A 746 9.88 42.11 -3.03
N PRO A 747 9.78 42.14 -4.38
CA PRO A 747 10.94 42.36 -5.23
C PRO A 747 11.56 43.74 -4.97
N ALA A 748 12.88 43.82 -5.02
CA ALA A 748 13.65 45.04 -4.85
C ALA A 748 14.76 45.14 -5.91
N ALA A 749 15.40 46.30 -6.04
CA ALA A 749 16.47 46.49 -7.02
C ALA A 749 17.59 45.44 -6.84
N GLY A 750 17.76 44.56 -7.84
CA GLY A 750 18.75 43.48 -7.83
C GLY A 750 18.39 42.24 -7.01
N ALA A 751 17.16 42.15 -6.47
CA ALA A 751 16.70 41.00 -5.68
C ALA A 751 15.26 40.59 -6.03
N ARG A 752 15.07 39.31 -6.37
CA ARG A 752 13.76 38.73 -6.64
C ARG A 752 12.87 38.70 -5.39
N GLY A 753 11.57 38.89 -5.57
CA GLY A 753 10.57 38.67 -4.53
C GLY A 753 10.50 37.18 -4.14
N ALA A 754 9.89 36.87 -3.00
CA ALA A 754 9.65 35.49 -2.58
C ALA A 754 8.31 35.34 -1.84
N VAL A 755 7.60 34.24 -2.11
CA VAL A 755 6.43 33.81 -1.34
C VAL A 755 6.64 32.36 -0.92
N LEU A 756 6.80 32.12 0.39
CA LEU A 756 6.97 30.78 0.95
C LEU A 756 5.65 30.28 1.51
N LEU A 757 5.20 29.13 1.02
CA LEU A 757 3.92 28.52 1.35
C LEU A 757 4.13 27.12 1.93
N ARG A 758 3.23 26.71 2.84
CA ARG A 758 3.11 25.32 3.28
C ARG A 758 1.74 24.78 2.94
N GLU A 759 1.67 23.64 2.28
CA GLU A 759 0.41 22.93 2.09
C GLU A 759 -0.17 22.52 3.47
N LEU A 760 -1.47 22.76 3.66
CA LEU A 760 -2.24 22.38 4.84
C LEU A 760 -3.10 21.16 4.55
N THR A 761 -3.25 20.29 5.54
CA THR A 761 -4.12 19.12 5.44
C THR A 761 -5.51 19.40 6.00
N ALA A 762 -6.49 18.57 5.60
CA ALA A 762 -7.86 18.66 6.09
C ALA A 762 -7.97 18.52 7.62
N SER A 763 -6.95 17.93 8.28
CA SER A 763 -6.92 17.81 9.75
C SER A 763 -6.45 19.07 10.47
N GLU A 764 -5.85 20.01 9.74
CA GLU A 764 -5.31 21.27 10.29
C GLU A 764 -6.29 22.45 10.15
N ILE A 765 -7.42 22.23 9.48
CA ILE A 765 -8.43 23.24 9.16
C ILE A 765 -9.73 22.81 9.83
N ASP A 766 -10.22 23.62 10.76
CA ASP A 766 -11.49 23.34 11.42
C ASP A 766 -12.70 23.59 10.50
N GLU A 767 -13.89 23.20 10.96
CA GLU A 767 -15.15 23.36 10.20
C GLU A 767 -15.48 24.83 9.86
N THR A 768 -14.81 25.79 10.49
CA THR A 768 -14.94 27.24 10.23
C THR A 768 -13.83 27.80 9.33
N GLY A 769 -12.91 26.95 8.86
CA GLY A 769 -11.80 27.33 8.00
C GLY A 769 -10.61 27.93 8.74
N ARG A 770 -10.57 27.88 10.08
CA ARG A 770 -9.44 28.37 10.88
C ARG A 770 -8.39 27.27 11.03
N VAL A 771 -7.13 27.69 11.00
CA VAL A 771 -5.98 26.79 11.13
C VAL A 771 -5.68 26.59 12.62
N ALA A 772 -5.49 25.33 13.02
CA ALA A 772 -5.08 24.99 14.37
C ALA A 772 -3.74 25.69 14.71
N ASN A 773 -3.73 26.48 15.79
CA ASN A 773 -2.57 27.29 16.21
C ASN A 773 -1.47 26.48 16.91
N ASP A 774 -1.69 25.19 17.16
CA ASP A 774 -0.81 24.27 17.89
C ASP A 774 0.37 23.75 17.04
N ARG A 775 0.41 24.01 15.73
CA ARG A 775 1.43 23.48 14.80
C ARG A 775 2.50 24.48 14.33
N ALA A 776 2.83 25.49 15.13
CA ALA A 776 3.90 26.46 14.80
C ALA A 776 5.25 25.80 14.45
N SER A 777 5.52 24.63 15.01
CA SER A 777 6.73 23.84 14.73
C SER A 777 6.74 23.16 13.35
N LEU A 778 5.64 23.11 12.60
CA LEU A 778 5.65 22.64 11.21
C LEU A 778 5.92 23.77 10.24
N ASP A 779 5.41 24.97 10.54
CA ASP A 779 5.60 26.17 9.74
C ASP A 779 7.07 26.55 9.66
N GLU A 780 7.74 26.61 10.80
CA GLU A 780 9.16 26.93 10.86
C GLU A 780 10.03 25.83 10.18
N LEU A 781 9.63 24.54 10.18
CA LEU A 781 10.39 23.45 9.52
C LEU A 781 10.31 23.61 8.01
N ALA A 782 9.10 23.81 7.50
CA ALA A 782 8.84 24.07 6.10
C ALA A 782 9.59 25.32 5.66
N MET A 783 9.46 26.43 6.40
CA MET A 783 10.14 27.70 6.09
C MET A 783 11.66 27.52 6.00
N ASN A 784 12.28 26.85 6.96
CA ASN A 784 13.73 26.64 6.98
C ASN A 784 14.19 25.76 5.81
N SER A 785 13.47 24.67 5.49
CA SER A 785 13.81 23.82 4.35
C SER A 785 13.62 24.54 3.01
N LEU A 786 12.56 25.34 2.87
CA LEU A 786 12.35 26.17 1.67
C LEU A 786 13.45 27.23 1.52
N ARG A 787 13.85 27.93 2.59
CA ARG A 787 14.97 28.90 2.56
C ARG A 787 16.28 28.23 2.17
N GLN A 788 16.57 27.05 2.70
CA GLN A 788 17.76 26.29 2.34
C GLN A 788 17.72 25.87 0.87
N THR A 789 16.54 25.47 0.37
CA THR A 789 16.32 25.11 -1.03
C THR A 789 16.62 26.31 -1.95
N VAL A 790 16.10 27.50 -1.63
CA VAL A 790 16.39 28.74 -2.38
C VAL A 790 17.89 29.03 -2.42
N ARG A 791 18.59 28.94 -1.28
CA ARG A 791 20.04 29.14 -1.23
C ARG A 791 20.79 28.14 -2.09
N THR A 792 20.41 26.87 -2.00
CA THR A 792 21.03 25.79 -2.79
C THR A 792 20.83 26.02 -4.29
N TRP A 793 19.64 26.49 -4.70
CA TRP A 793 19.38 26.83 -6.10
C TRP A 793 20.16 28.05 -6.57
N ALA A 794 20.27 29.08 -5.73
CA ALA A 794 21.07 30.27 -6.03
C ALA A 794 22.57 29.94 -6.18
N GLU A 795 23.10 29.06 -5.33
CA GLU A 795 24.50 28.62 -5.37
C GLU A 795 24.83 27.76 -6.60
N ALA A 796 23.86 26.98 -7.09
CA ALA A 796 24.06 26.07 -8.21
C ALA A 796 23.94 26.73 -9.60
N GLY A 797 23.58 28.02 -9.68
CA GLY A 797 23.68 28.84 -10.90
C GLY A 797 22.89 28.33 -12.12
N GLU A 798 23.32 28.71 -13.32
CA GLU A 798 22.66 28.40 -14.62
C GLU A 798 22.50 26.88 -14.91
N ASP A 799 23.22 26.01 -14.20
CA ASP A 799 23.15 24.56 -14.40
C ASP A 799 21.84 23.92 -13.92
N LEU A 800 21.11 24.54 -12.98
CA LEU A 800 19.73 24.13 -12.60
C LEU A 800 18.66 24.63 -13.59
N ALA A 801 18.97 25.61 -14.42
CA ALA A 801 18.02 26.31 -15.29
C ALA A 801 17.73 25.58 -16.62
N ARG A 802 18.33 24.41 -16.86
CA ARG A 802 18.27 23.71 -18.17
C ARG A 802 16.96 22.98 -18.47
N THR A 803 15.98 23.00 -17.57
CA THR A 803 14.65 22.43 -17.89
C THR A 803 13.89 23.45 -18.71
N VAL A 804 14.17 23.50 -20.02
CA VAL A 804 13.41 24.27 -20.99
C VAL A 804 12.10 23.52 -21.26
N MET A 805 10.98 24.22 -21.20
CA MET A 805 9.67 23.68 -21.60
C MET A 805 9.07 24.50 -22.75
N ASP A 806 7.98 23.99 -23.31
CA ASP A 806 7.21 24.71 -24.32
C ASP A 806 6.57 25.99 -23.75
N GLU A 807 6.53 27.08 -24.54
CA GLU A 807 5.98 28.37 -24.10
C GLU A 807 4.49 28.27 -23.70
N GLN A 808 3.68 27.47 -24.41
CA GLN A 808 2.26 27.28 -24.04
C GLN A 808 2.12 26.48 -22.73
N ALA A 809 3.06 25.58 -22.45
CA ALA A 809 3.10 24.88 -21.17
C ALA A 809 3.51 25.84 -20.03
N ALA A 810 4.41 26.80 -20.30
CA ALA A 810 4.85 27.79 -19.33
C ALA A 810 3.71 28.72 -18.86
N GLU A 811 2.75 29.06 -19.74
CA GLU A 811 1.55 29.84 -19.39
C GLU A 811 0.67 29.20 -18.30
N ARG A 812 0.84 27.89 -18.04
CA ARG A 812 0.09 27.16 -17.00
C ARG A 812 0.63 27.43 -15.59
N PHE A 813 1.79 28.07 -15.47
CA PHE A 813 2.47 28.42 -14.22
C PHE A 813 2.31 29.92 -13.90
N GLY A 814 2.74 30.36 -12.72
CA GLY A 814 2.78 31.79 -12.36
C GLY A 814 1.57 32.32 -11.61
N ALA A 815 0.46 31.59 -11.57
CA ALA A 815 -0.69 32.01 -10.78
C ALA A 815 -0.55 31.67 -9.29
N LEU A 816 -0.65 32.68 -8.43
CA LEU A 816 -0.62 32.52 -6.99
C LEU A 816 -1.90 31.86 -6.47
N PRO A 817 -1.83 30.87 -5.55
CA PRO A 817 -3.00 30.17 -5.06
C PRO A 817 -4.01 31.09 -4.38
N GLY A 818 -5.29 30.87 -4.66
CA GLY A 818 -6.40 31.53 -3.98
C GLY A 818 -6.65 32.98 -4.38
N LEU A 819 -5.92 33.53 -5.35
CA LEU A 819 -6.20 34.85 -5.96
C LEU A 819 -6.95 34.69 -7.30
N ALA A 820 -7.81 35.65 -7.62
CA ALA A 820 -8.62 35.69 -8.85
C ALA A 820 -8.76 37.09 -9.43
#